data_AF-A0A9R0T807-F1
#
_entry.id   AF-A0A9R0T807-F1
#
_cell.length_a   1.000
_cell.length_b   1.000
_cell.length_c   1.000
_cell.angle_alpha   90.00
_cell.angle_beta   90.00
_cell.angle_gamma   90.00
#
_symmetry.space_group_name_H-M   'P 1'
#
loop_
_entity.id
_entity.type
_entity.pdbx_description
1 polymer ?
#
loop_
_entity_poly.entity_id
_entity_poly.type
_entity_poly.pdbx_seq_one_letter_code
_entity_poly.pdbx_strand_id
1 'polypeptide(L)'
;MNRHNTRNKNKRPRADESASPSYAALKRIHSTGAITQDDIRQLYSVWKPVCQGCHGNTKDSPNCFCGLIPTTGGARKTGLWQKNGEHVSGLGPDPSKDLRASTETPAGLTNLGATCYANSILQCLYMNTSFRSGIFSLEPDILKKQPVLDQLARLFAQLHSSKMAFIDSAPFIKTLELDNGVQQDSHEFLTLFLSLLERSLSYSKVAVAKTIVQDLFRGSVSHVTRCSSCGRDSEASSKMEDFYELELNIKGLSNLEESLDDYLSVEALNGENQYSCESCQKRVDATRCIKLRSLPPVVNFQLKRYVFLPKTTTKKKISSSFSFPGQLDMGKRLSDPSSNYIYDLAAILIHKGSAANSGHYVAHIKDESNGHWWEFDDECVSSLGFHPFGEKPGKSSDKADQKSEGTSTEGSVANGNNSSHHDAAPTSNMGEMFSSTDAYMLMYKRSSKDENGIKSNNIVEASNSSLPRHLMDEIDALNASCVKECGEYLSKKDNLLASIQERRQEIKSVITEAPATPDDDSYFWISLDWLRQWADNATPPSSIDNSPIQCEHGKVPASKVTSMKRLSAKAWEKLLSKYGGGPTLSKDDVCKECLKDVAKTAVSADVYRDRKASLKNLAEAALAGSIPEGPSYFISKAWLSHWLRRKNVDITFDADKGPTSALRCSHGNLLPEHASGAKRVSVPESLWLFLYETIAREADDIVTFPSDTQPCEICDDKLSAVASVEDNLRAVKLKQRQSHEKLISGKGFALNPGQKYYLVPSSWLSEWRAYITATGKNVSSLPEPQSLEAAINSLKCEKHSRLLQRPLDIVYKRGGITQKTSNTDGLAIISESDWQSFSEEWNVAHADGACAEIVFSKSSEDKPHESSEAMVILDKDPDQSINGANDDLEDCRPYVRTDPEVCEECIGERESCALVEKLNYQNEDIHVYLVRGKEAPKSIREASAALPVPDRRTSKRSRRTTTGNSISLKVSGSTTVYQLKLMIWESLGVCHAYQNFTLCKKPSTDTVSSCISYTKRKKHKKN
;
A
#
# COMPACT_ATOMS: atom_id res chain seq x y z
N MET A 1 -5.16 22.49 20.69
CA MET A 1 -4.22 23.24 19.83
C MET A 1 -4.49 22.86 18.38
N ASN A 2 -5.29 23.64 17.66
CA ASN A 2 -5.57 23.45 16.23
C ASN A 2 -5.01 24.66 15.45
N ARG A 3 -4.15 24.36 14.47
CA ARG A 3 -3.48 25.33 13.59
C ARG A 3 -4.50 26.14 12.79
N HIS A 4 -4.32 27.46 12.74
CA HIS A 4 -5.09 28.38 11.90
C HIS A 4 -4.56 28.40 10.46
N ASN A 5 -5.47 28.28 9.50
CA ASN A 5 -5.22 28.49 8.07
C ASN A 5 -4.75 29.92 7.78
N THR A 6 -3.47 30.11 7.44
CA THR A 6 -2.94 31.39 6.96
C THR A 6 -2.96 31.44 5.44
N ARG A 7 -4.08 31.85 4.84
CA ARG A 7 -4.10 32.35 3.46
C ARG A 7 -5.20 33.39 3.25
N ASN A 8 -5.08 34.54 3.91
CA ASN A 8 -5.83 35.74 3.52
C ASN A 8 -5.28 37.04 4.15
N LYS A 9 -3.97 37.31 4.02
CA LYS A 9 -3.39 38.61 4.38
C LYS A 9 -2.44 39.08 3.29
N ASN A 10 -2.99 39.90 2.39
CA ASN A 10 -2.35 41.01 1.66
C ASN A 10 -3.17 41.38 0.40
N LYS A 11 -4.43 41.78 0.58
CA LYS A 11 -5.05 42.74 -0.33
C LYS A 11 -4.87 44.11 0.31
N ARG A 12 -3.94 44.92 -0.21
CA ARG A 12 -3.96 46.37 0.03
C ARG A 12 -5.37 46.89 -0.33
N PRO A 13 -5.93 47.89 0.38
CA PRO A 13 -7.14 48.55 -0.07
C PRO A 13 -6.90 49.03 -1.51
N ARG A 14 -7.74 48.61 -2.46
CA ARG A 14 -7.69 49.16 -3.81
C ARG A 14 -7.92 50.66 -3.68
N ALA A 15 -6.94 51.45 -4.15
CA ALA A 15 -7.11 52.88 -4.32
C ALA A 15 -8.34 53.14 -5.21
N ASP A 16 -9.01 54.24 -4.96
CA ASP A 16 -10.17 54.72 -5.70
C ASP A 16 -9.89 54.66 -7.22
N GLU A 17 -10.51 53.70 -7.93
CA GLU A 17 -10.27 53.46 -9.36
C GLU A 17 -10.64 54.68 -10.24
N SER A 18 -11.45 55.59 -9.66
CA SER A 18 -11.87 56.86 -10.25
C SER A 18 -10.71 57.85 -10.51
N ALA A 19 -9.55 57.66 -9.87
CA ALA A 19 -8.38 58.52 -10.03
C ALA A 19 -7.28 57.93 -10.96
N SER A 20 -7.52 56.79 -11.61
CA SER A 20 -6.51 56.18 -12.47
C SER A 20 -6.36 56.92 -13.81
N PRO A 21 -5.13 57.11 -14.35
CA PRO A 21 -4.92 57.76 -15.64
C PRO A 21 -5.66 57.08 -16.80
N SER A 22 -5.86 55.75 -16.72
CA SER A 22 -6.65 54.98 -17.68
C SER A 22 -8.14 55.32 -17.61
N TYR A 23 -8.68 55.56 -16.41
CA TYR A 23 -10.08 55.99 -16.26
C TYR A 23 -10.29 57.44 -16.71
N ALA A 24 -9.33 58.32 -16.46
CA ALA A 24 -9.34 59.68 -16.99
C ALA A 24 -9.36 59.70 -18.53
N ALA A 25 -8.62 58.80 -19.19
CA ALA A 25 -8.66 58.62 -20.65
C ALA A 25 -10.06 58.17 -21.12
N LEU A 26 -10.68 57.19 -20.46
CA LEU A 26 -12.04 56.73 -20.80
C LEU A 26 -13.09 57.83 -20.66
N LYS A 27 -13.04 58.63 -19.59
CA LYS A 27 -13.91 59.81 -19.42
C LYS A 27 -13.74 60.81 -20.56
N ARG A 28 -12.49 61.09 -20.95
CA ARG A 28 -12.17 61.99 -22.07
C ARG A 28 -12.76 61.47 -23.38
N ILE A 29 -12.51 60.21 -23.73
CA ILE A 29 -13.01 59.55 -24.94
C ILE A 29 -14.54 59.63 -25.01
N HIS A 30 -15.23 59.37 -23.89
CA HIS A 30 -16.69 59.46 -23.84
C HIS A 30 -17.19 60.90 -24.06
N SER A 31 -16.51 61.89 -23.48
CA SER A 31 -16.92 63.31 -23.58
C SER A 31 -16.64 63.96 -24.93
N THR A 32 -15.53 63.60 -25.59
CA THR A 32 -15.08 64.25 -26.84
C THR A 32 -15.35 63.41 -28.09
N GLY A 33 -15.58 62.11 -27.94
CA GLY A 33 -15.68 61.15 -29.05
C GLY A 33 -14.37 60.89 -29.80
N ALA A 34 -13.30 61.64 -29.49
CA ALA A 34 -11.99 61.54 -30.12
C ALA A 34 -11.07 60.61 -29.31
N ILE A 35 -10.37 59.72 -30.00
CA ILE A 35 -9.37 58.80 -29.40
C ILE A 35 -7.99 59.24 -29.86
N THR A 36 -7.14 59.68 -28.93
CA THR A 36 -5.77 60.08 -29.21
C THR A 36 -4.80 58.89 -29.12
N GLN A 37 -3.59 59.06 -29.66
CA GLN A 37 -2.53 58.03 -29.53
C GLN A 37 -2.09 57.85 -28.07
N ASP A 38 -2.11 58.90 -27.26
CA ASP A 38 -1.79 58.80 -25.83
C ASP A 38 -2.85 57.98 -25.07
N ASP A 39 -4.13 58.11 -25.43
CA ASP A 39 -5.19 57.28 -24.85
C ASP A 39 -4.98 55.80 -25.18
N ILE A 40 -4.58 55.48 -26.42
CA ILE A 40 -4.25 54.10 -26.84
C ILE A 40 -3.03 53.60 -26.07
N ARG A 41 -1.95 54.38 -26.01
CA ARG A 41 -0.73 54.02 -25.27
C ARG A 41 -1.04 53.72 -23.81
N GLN A 42 -1.89 54.52 -23.17
CA GLN A 42 -2.30 54.36 -21.78
C GLN A 42 -3.17 53.12 -21.56
N LEU A 43 -4.23 52.93 -22.36
CA LEU A 43 -5.20 51.85 -22.19
C LEU A 43 -4.63 50.47 -22.55
N TYR A 44 -3.75 50.41 -23.55
CA TYR A 44 -3.06 49.18 -23.94
C TYR A 44 -1.75 48.95 -23.17
N SER A 45 -1.43 49.82 -22.19
CA SER A 45 -0.19 49.73 -21.40
C SER A 45 1.10 49.73 -22.23
N VAL A 46 1.09 50.34 -23.42
CA VAL A 46 2.25 50.36 -24.35
C VAL A 46 3.41 51.16 -23.75
N TRP A 47 3.11 52.25 -23.03
CA TRP A 47 4.11 53.12 -22.40
C TRP A 47 4.97 52.44 -21.35
N LYS A 48 4.57 51.27 -20.82
CA LYS A 48 5.32 50.59 -19.76
C LYS A 48 6.64 50.07 -20.33
N PRO A 49 7.76 50.25 -19.61
CA PRO A 49 9.05 49.73 -20.07
C PRO A 49 9.03 48.20 -20.16
N VAL A 50 9.96 47.66 -20.96
CA VAL A 50 10.21 46.22 -21.03
C VAL A 50 10.57 45.72 -19.63
N CYS A 51 9.98 44.60 -19.23
CA CYS A 51 10.25 44.04 -17.92
C CYS A 51 11.67 43.43 -17.87
N GLN A 52 12.52 43.94 -16.97
CA GLN A 52 13.87 43.42 -16.72
C GLN A 52 13.94 42.39 -15.58
N GLY A 53 12.79 42.00 -15.00
CA GLY A 53 12.70 41.02 -13.92
C GLY A 53 11.36 41.15 -13.19
N CYS A 54 10.47 40.18 -13.35
CA CYS A 54 9.07 40.29 -12.90
C CYS A 54 8.99 40.00 -11.36
N HIS A 55 9.09 41.03 -10.50
CA HIS A 55 8.75 40.99 -9.06
C HIS A 55 7.27 41.42 -8.83
N GLY A 56 6.31 40.48 -8.84
CA GLY A 56 4.88 40.74 -8.57
C GLY A 56 3.92 40.59 -9.77
N ASN A 57 2.73 41.24 -9.70
CA ASN A 57 1.60 41.18 -10.68
C ASN A 57 1.91 41.80 -12.07
N THR A 58 3.17 41.80 -12.51
CA THR A 58 3.62 42.36 -13.80
C THR A 58 3.60 41.35 -14.95
N LYS A 59 3.26 40.08 -14.67
CA LYS A 59 3.21 38.98 -15.66
C LYS A 59 2.15 39.19 -16.74
N ASP A 60 1.07 39.90 -16.41
CA ASP A 60 -0.04 40.18 -17.33
C ASP A 60 0.21 41.44 -18.16
N SER A 61 1.35 42.10 -17.98
CA SER A 61 1.76 43.20 -18.85
C SER A 61 2.04 42.69 -20.27
N PRO A 62 1.57 43.37 -21.33
CA PRO A 62 1.90 43.00 -22.71
C PRO A 62 3.41 43.06 -23.01
N ASN A 63 4.19 43.74 -22.16
CA ASN A 63 5.63 43.93 -22.29
C ASN A 63 6.49 43.02 -21.36
N CYS A 64 5.93 42.09 -20.55
CA CYS A 64 6.72 41.10 -19.75
C CYS A 64 6.72 39.72 -20.43
N PHE A 65 7.92 39.21 -20.74
CA PHE A 65 8.18 37.86 -21.28
C PHE A 65 8.84 36.92 -20.25
N CYS A 66 9.22 37.42 -19.07
CA CYS A 66 9.98 36.67 -18.04
C CYS A 66 9.28 35.40 -17.53
N GLY A 67 7.97 35.25 -17.74
CA GLY A 67 7.20 34.06 -17.34
C GLY A 67 7.13 32.95 -18.38
N LEU A 68 7.63 33.16 -19.60
CA LEU A 68 7.51 32.19 -20.70
C LEU A 68 8.55 31.09 -20.65
N ILE A 69 9.76 31.41 -20.18
CA ILE A 69 10.86 30.47 -19.98
C ILE A 69 11.35 30.52 -18.52
N PRO A 70 11.97 29.45 -17.99
CA PRO A 70 12.60 29.49 -16.67
C PRO A 70 13.78 30.46 -16.64
N THR A 71 14.16 30.90 -15.44
CA THR A 71 15.43 31.62 -15.22
C THR A 71 16.63 30.74 -15.56
N THR A 72 17.81 31.34 -15.71
CA THR A 72 19.06 30.61 -15.96
C THR A 72 19.27 29.49 -14.94
N GLY A 73 19.43 28.25 -15.41
CA GLY A 73 19.53 27.05 -14.58
C GLY A 73 18.22 26.53 -13.96
N GLY A 74 17.09 27.22 -14.16
CA GLY A 74 15.78 26.81 -13.69
C GLY A 74 15.18 25.70 -14.56
N ALA A 75 14.38 24.83 -13.94
CA ALA A 75 13.62 23.77 -14.61
C ALA A 75 12.13 23.83 -14.24
N ARG A 76 11.26 23.29 -15.10
CA ARG A 76 9.83 23.11 -14.83
C ARG A 76 9.55 21.67 -14.42
N LYS A 77 8.36 21.45 -13.84
CA LYS A 77 7.85 20.11 -13.53
C LYS A 77 7.41 19.34 -14.78
N THR A 78 6.95 20.05 -15.80
CA THR A 78 6.38 19.53 -17.04
C THR A 78 6.86 20.33 -18.25
N GLY A 79 6.77 19.74 -19.44
CA GLY A 79 7.09 20.39 -20.71
C GLY A 79 8.57 20.38 -21.06
N LEU A 80 8.93 21.16 -22.08
CA LEU A 80 10.26 21.24 -22.68
C LEU A 80 11.36 21.62 -21.68
N TRP A 81 11.02 22.33 -20.61
CA TRP A 81 11.98 22.84 -19.62
C TRP A 81 12.18 21.92 -18.42
N GLN A 82 11.76 20.66 -18.48
CA GLN A 82 12.07 19.65 -17.46
C GLN A 82 13.57 19.34 -17.36
N LYS A 83 13.98 18.65 -16.30
CA LYS A 83 15.35 18.12 -16.22
C LYS A 83 15.56 17.05 -17.29
N ASN A 84 16.78 16.96 -17.83
CA ASN A 84 17.12 15.99 -18.87
C ASN A 84 16.78 14.54 -18.47
N GLY A 85 16.93 14.19 -17.19
CA GLY A 85 16.56 12.85 -16.68
C GLY A 85 15.08 12.49 -16.89
N GLU A 86 14.17 13.46 -16.79
CA GLU A 86 12.73 13.22 -17.01
C GLU A 86 12.45 12.89 -18.48
N HIS A 87 13.12 13.57 -19.42
CA HIS A 87 12.98 13.28 -20.84
C HIS A 87 13.51 11.89 -21.20
N VAL A 88 14.66 11.51 -20.62
CA VAL A 88 15.29 10.20 -20.84
C VAL A 88 14.44 9.07 -20.25
N SER A 89 13.70 9.32 -19.16
CA SER A 89 12.82 8.32 -18.56
C SER A 89 11.74 7.79 -19.52
N GLY A 90 11.30 8.61 -20.49
CA GLY A 90 10.35 8.20 -21.53
C GLY A 90 10.91 7.20 -22.55
N LEU A 91 12.24 7.01 -22.62
CA LEU A 91 12.88 5.99 -23.46
C LEU A 91 12.89 4.60 -22.82
N GLY A 92 12.46 4.48 -21.57
CA GLY A 92 12.57 3.25 -20.78
C GLY A 92 13.89 3.13 -20.02
N PRO A 93 14.11 2.00 -19.32
CA PRO A 93 15.34 1.74 -18.57
C PRO A 93 16.55 1.72 -19.50
N ASP A 94 17.69 2.19 -19.00
CA ASP A 94 18.96 2.19 -19.73
C ASP A 94 19.62 0.82 -19.60
N PRO A 95 19.62 -0.03 -20.65
CA PRO A 95 20.16 -1.39 -20.57
C PRO A 95 21.67 -1.40 -20.26
N SER A 96 22.36 -0.28 -20.47
CA SER A 96 23.79 -0.15 -20.16
C SER A 96 24.06 -0.17 -18.66
N LYS A 97 23.05 0.09 -17.83
CA LYS A 97 23.17 0.03 -16.36
C LYS A 97 23.23 -1.39 -15.83
N ASP A 98 22.66 -2.32 -16.58
CA ASP A 98 22.64 -3.74 -16.22
C ASP A 98 23.89 -4.46 -16.77
N LEU A 99 24.79 -3.74 -17.45
CA LEU A 99 26.08 -4.27 -17.89
C LEU A 99 26.99 -4.53 -16.69
N ARG A 100 27.63 -5.67 -16.74
CA ARG A 100 28.70 -6.10 -15.85
C ARG A 100 29.90 -5.17 -16.00
N ALA A 101 30.49 -4.74 -14.89
CA ALA A 101 31.64 -3.83 -14.89
C ALA A 101 32.87 -4.44 -15.60
N SER A 102 33.14 -5.71 -15.36
CA SER A 102 34.19 -6.50 -16.01
C SER A 102 33.84 -7.98 -16.00
N THR A 103 34.46 -8.77 -16.87
CA THR A 103 34.33 -10.24 -16.84
C THR A 103 34.89 -10.87 -15.56
N GLU A 104 35.73 -10.14 -14.82
CA GLU A 104 36.31 -10.59 -13.54
C GLU A 104 35.34 -10.41 -12.36
N THR A 105 34.42 -9.46 -12.43
CA THR A 105 33.42 -9.20 -11.37
C THR A 105 32.31 -10.23 -11.48
N PRO A 106 32.00 -11.13 -10.54
CA PRO A 106 30.95 -12.15 -10.70
C PRO A 106 29.56 -11.58 -11.04
N ALA A 107 28.73 -12.35 -11.74
CA ALA A 107 27.36 -11.97 -12.06
C ALA A 107 26.35 -12.48 -11.02
N GLY A 108 25.30 -11.69 -10.75
CA GLY A 108 24.18 -12.04 -9.87
C GLY A 108 23.12 -12.91 -10.54
N LEU A 109 22.05 -13.21 -9.80
CA LEU A 109 20.88 -13.96 -10.27
C LEU A 109 19.60 -13.21 -9.93
N THR A 110 18.68 -13.16 -10.89
CA THR A 110 17.40 -12.47 -10.71
C THR A 110 16.58 -13.11 -9.59
N ASN A 111 15.99 -12.29 -8.72
CA ASN A 111 15.03 -12.74 -7.72
C ASN A 111 13.62 -12.74 -8.32
N LEU A 112 13.03 -13.92 -8.46
CA LEU A 112 11.72 -14.10 -9.08
C LEU A 112 10.55 -13.94 -8.10
N GLY A 113 10.82 -13.41 -6.90
CA GLY A 113 9.87 -13.18 -5.82
C GLY A 113 10.39 -13.70 -4.48
N ALA A 114 10.51 -15.02 -4.37
CA ALA A 114 10.93 -15.72 -3.16
C ALA A 114 12.09 -16.72 -3.41
N THR A 115 12.91 -16.51 -4.45
CA THR A 115 13.90 -17.48 -4.92
C THR A 115 15.33 -17.29 -4.39
N CYS A 116 15.54 -16.37 -3.44
CA CYS A 116 16.87 -16.06 -2.89
C CYS A 116 17.59 -17.28 -2.26
N TYR A 117 16.83 -18.24 -1.71
CA TYR A 117 17.38 -19.51 -1.19
C TYR A 117 18.06 -20.33 -2.30
N ALA A 118 17.44 -20.39 -3.49
CA ALA A 118 17.98 -21.12 -4.63
C ALA A 118 19.13 -20.35 -5.27
N ASN A 119 18.98 -19.02 -5.44
CA ASN A 119 20.03 -18.16 -6.00
C ASN A 119 21.35 -18.29 -5.21
N SER A 120 21.27 -18.22 -3.88
CA SER A 120 22.45 -18.33 -3.01
C SER A 120 23.15 -19.69 -3.13
N ILE A 121 22.39 -20.80 -3.16
CA ILE A 121 22.94 -22.14 -3.35
C ILE A 121 23.54 -22.33 -4.74
N LEU A 122 22.87 -21.84 -5.78
CA LEU A 122 23.37 -21.92 -7.16
C LEU A 122 24.69 -21.17 -7.32
N GLN A 123 24.84 -20.00 -6.67
CA GLN A 123 26.11 -19.27 -6.65
C GLN A 123 27.21 -20.06 -5.91
N CYS A 124 26.91 -20.65 -4.75
CA CYS A 124 27.86 -21.51 -4.02
C CYS A 124 28.35 -22.69 -4.88
N LEU A 125 27.44 -23.35 -5.60
CA LEU A 125 27.77 -24.47 -6.48
C LEU A 125 28.54 -24.02 -7.72
N TYR A 126 28.15 -22.89 -8.33
CA TYR A 126 28.81 -22.33 -9.51
C TYR A 126 30.26 -21.89 -9.22
N MET A 127 30.49 -21.25 -8.08
CA MET A 127 31.81 -20.76 -7.68
C MET A 127 32.76 -21.89 -7.28
N ASN A 128 32.24 -23.09 -6.97
CA ASN A 128 33.06 -24.29 -6.85
C ASN A 128 33.57 -24.72 -8.23
N THR A 129 34.86 -24.48 -8.49
CA THR A 129 35.46 -24.68 -9.82
C THR A 129 35.37 -26.13 -10.28
N SER A 130 35.58 -27.10 -9.38
CA SER A 130 35.50 -28.53 -9.70
C SER A 130 34.09 -28.95 -10.10
N PHE A 131 33.08 -28.48 -9.36
CA PHE A 131 31.68 -28.76 -9.67
C PHE A 131 31.28 -28.14 -11.01
N ARG A 132 31.62 -26.87 -11.22
CA ARG A 132 31.38 -26.15 -12.49
C ARG A 132 32.03 -26.85 -13.68
N SER A 133 33.28 -27.28 -13.56
CA SER A 133 33.98 -28.03 -14.61
C SER A 133 33.32 -29.37 -14.90
N GLY A 134 32.81 -30.05 -13.86
CA GLY A 134 32.00 -31.27 -14.03
C GLY A 134 30.75 -31.04 -14.86
N ILE A 135 29.99 -29.97 -14.58
CA ILE A 135 28.80 -29.58 -15.36
C ILE A 135 29.16 -29.21 -16.80
N PHE A 136 30.24 -28.46 -17.03
CA PHE A 136 30.70 -28.10 -18.37
C PHE A 136 31.24 -29.30 -19.17
N SER A 137 31.60 -30.41 -18.52
CA SER A 137 32.04 -31.63 -19.21
C SER A 137 30.90 -32.50 -19.74
N LEU A 138 29.63 -32.12 -19.51
CA LEU A 138 28.46 -32.88 -19.96
C LEU A 138 28.33 -32.94 -21.48
N GLU A 139 27.89 -34.09 -21.97
CA GLU A 139 27.69 -34.32 -23.40
C GLU A 139 26.41 -33.63 -23.90
N PRO A 140 26.41 -33.01 -25.11
CA PRO A 140 25.22 -32.34 -25.65
C PRO A 140 23.98 -33.23 -25.76
N ASP A 141 24.16 -34.53 -26.00
CA ASP A 141 23.06 -35.51 -26.07
C ASP A 141 22.38 -35.74 -24.72
N ILE A 142 23.12 -35.59 -23.62
CA ILE A 142 22.57 -35.69 -22.27
C ILE A 142 21.80 -34.43 -21.93
N LEU A 143 22.35 -33.25 -22.24
CA LEU A 143 21.67 -31.96 -22.06
C LEU A 143 20.29 -31.97 -22.77
N LYS A 144 20.24 -32.41 -24.04
CA LYS A 144 18.96 -32.54 -24.78
C LYS A 144 17.94 -33.47 -24.14
N LYS A 145 18.36 -34.48 -23.37
CA LYS A 145 17.48 -35.49 -22.74
C LYS A 145 17.14 -35.16 -21.29
N GLN A 146 17.94 -34.33 -20.62
CA GLN A 146 17.82 -33.97 -19.21
C GLN A 146 17.65 -32.46 -19.09
N PRO A 147 16.39 -31.94 -19.12
CA PRO A 147 16.12 -30.51 -19.12
C PRO A 147 16.75 -29.76 -17.95
N VAL A 148 16.78 -30.35 -16.75
CA VAL A 148 17.40 -29.73 -15.56
C VAL A 148 18.89 -29.51 -15.77
N LEU A 149 19.61 -30.47 -16.37
CA LEU A 149 21.04 -30.34 -16.64
C LEU A 149 21.33 -29.35 -17.77
N ASP A 150 20.51 -29.35 -18.82
CA ASP A 150 20.62 -28.36 -19.91
C ASP A 150 20.45 -26.94 -19.39
N GLN A 151 19.41 -26.68 -18.60
CA GLN A 151 19.16 -25.35 -18.04
C GLN A 151 20.21 -24.96 -17.01
N LEU A 152 20.71 -25.90 -16.18
CA LEU A 152 21.82 -25.63 -15.26
C LEU A 152 23.11 -25.27 -16.01
N ALA A 153 23.45 -26.02 -17.06
CA ALA A 153 24.65 -25.78 -17.86
C ALA A 153 24.57 -24.42 -18.57
N ARG A 154 23.41 -24.06 -19.13
CA ARG A 154 23.16 -22.73 -19.72
C ARG A 154 23.28 -21.61 -18.69
N LEU A 155 22.67 -21.78 -17.52
CA LEU A 155 22.74 -20.79 -16.44
C LEU A 155 24.19 -20.57 -16.00
N PHE A 156 24.96 -21.64 -15.78
CA PHE A 156 26.37 -21.55 -15.40
C PHE A 156 27.23 -20.95 -16.51
N ALA A 157 26.91 -21.25 -17.77
CA ALA A 157 27.58 -20.64 -18.91
C ALA A 157 27.34 -19.13 -18.94
N GLN A 158 26.09 -18.68 -18.73
CA GLN A 158 25.74 -17.26 -18.68
C GLN A 158 26.41 -16.55 -17.50
N LEU A 159 26.44 -17.14 -16.29
CA LEU A 159 27.19 -16.61 -15.15
C LEU A 159 28.69 -16.45 -15.47
N HIS A 160 29.24 -17.36 -16.27
CA HIS A 160 30.65 -17.37 -16.66
C HIS A 160 31.04 -16.29 -17.66
N SER A 161 30.25 -16.08 -18.72
CA SER A 161 30.69 -15.30 -19.88
C SER A 161 29.74 -14.18 -20.32
N SER A 162 28.58 -14.02 -19.66
CA SER A 162 27.67 -12.92 -19.99
C SER A 162 28.25 -11.56 -19.62
N LYS A 163 27.94 -10.56 -20.46
CA LYS A 163 28.19 -9.14 -20.19
C LYS A 163 27.14 -8.51 -19.27
N MET A 164 26.10 -9.23 -18.89
CA MET A 164 25.10 -8.76 -17.93
C MET A 164 25.59 -8.94 -16.50
N ALA A 165 25.29 -7.95 -15.65
CA ALA A 165 25.64 -7.95 -14.23
C ALA A 165 24.87 -9.00 -13.44
N PHE A 166 23.71 -9.42 -13.93
CA PHE A 166 22.89 -10.49 -13.37
C PHE A 166 22.21 -11.30 -14.48
N ILE A 167 21.87 -12.54 -14.16
CA ILE A 167 21.27 -13.49 -15.10
C ILE A 167 19.84 -13.84 -14.69
N ASP A 168 18.95 -14.01 -15.66
CA ASP A 168 17.59 -14.51 -15.40
C ASP A 168 17.63 -16.01 -15.08
N SER A 169 17.27 -16.35 -13.85
CA SER A 169 17.19 -17.74 -13.38
C SER A 169 15.84 -18.39 -13.70
N ALA A 170 14.84 -17.67 -14.22
CA ALA A 170 13.48 -18.16 -14.44
C ALA A 170 13.40 -19.43 -15.31
N PRO A 171 14.15 -19.58 -16.41
CA PRO A 171 14.12 -20.82 -17.19
C PRO A 171 14.52 -22.05 -16.37
N PHE A 172 15.52 -21.89 -15.50
CA PHE A 172 16.00 -22.96 -14.64
C PHE A 172 15.03 -23.25 -13.48
N ILE A 173 14.58 -22.22 -12.76
CA ILE A 173 13.62 -22.36 -11.64
C ILE A 173 12.31 -22.99 -12.11
N LYS A 174 11.82 -22.59 -13.29
CA LYS A 174 10.62 -23.19 -13.90
C LYS A 174 10.82 -24.67 -14.26
N THR A 175 12.02 -25.04 -14.71
CA THR A 175 12.35 -26.44 -15.04
C THR A 175 12.44 -27.33 -13.79
N LEU A 176 12.76 -26.73 -12.64
CA LEU A 176 12.67 -27.40 -11.34
C LEU A 176 11.24 -27.46 -10.77
N GLU A 177 10.26 -26.85 -11.43
CA GLU A 177 8.86 -26.76 -10.96
C GLU A 177 8.73 -26.11 -9.58
N LEU A 178 9.62 -25.15 -9.26
CA LEU A 178 9.57 -24.41 -8.00
C LEU A 178 8.57 -23.26 -8.08
N ASP A 179 7.78 -23.10 -7.01
CA ASP A 179 6.89 -21.96 -6.83
C ASP A 179 7.69 -20.73 -6.37
N ASN A 180 7.79 -19.72 -7.23
CA ASN A 180 8.53 -18.49 -6.97
C ASN A 180 7.82 -17.53 -5.99
N GLY A 181 6.60 -17.83 -5.57
CA GLY A 181 5.87 -17.09 -4.53
C GLY A 181 6.08 -17.63 -3.11
N VAL A 182 6.72 -18.80 -2.96
CA VAL A 182 6.88 -19.48 -1.67
C VAL A 182 8.33 -19.45 -1.23
N GLN A 183 8.57 -18.92 -0.03
CA GLN A 183 9.89 -18.98 0.60
C GLN A 183 10.17 -20.42 1.06
N GLN A 184 11.38 -20.91 0.75
CA GLN A 184 11.83 -22.24 1.14
C GLN A 184 13.13 -22.19 1.92
N ASP A 185 13.43 -23.30 2.59
CA ASP A 185 14.68 -23.48 3.30
C ASP A 185 15.81 -23.83 2.32
N SER A 186 16.92 -23.09 2.39
CA SER A 186 18.05 -23.27 1.47
C SER A 186 18.77 -24.61 1.64
N HIS A 187 18.78 -25.16 2.86
CA HIS A 187 19.41 -26.45 3.15
C HIS A 187 18.54 -27.58 2.57
N GLU A 188 17.24 -27.56 2.81
CA GLU A 188 16.31 -28.52 2.18
C GLU A 188 16.41 -28.48 0.65
N PHE A 189 16.47 -27.28 0.06
CA PHE A 189 16.70 -27.12 -1.37
C PHE A 189 18.01 -27.76 -1.82
N LEU A 190 19.14 -27.51 -1.14
CA LEU A 190 20.43 -28.11 -1.49
C LEU A 190 20.37 -29.64 -1.44
N THR A 191 19.85 -30.24 -0.36
CA THR A 191 19.76 -31.71 -0.21
C THR A 191 18.94 -32.35 -1.33
N LEU A 192 17.77 -31.77 -1.64
CA LEU A 192 16.90 -32.25 -2.73
C LEU A 192 17.55 -32.04 -4.10
N PHE A 193 18.23 -30.90 -4.29
CA PHE A 193 18.88 -30.57 -5.54
C PHE A 193 20.09 -31.47 -5.82
N LEU A 194 20.97 -31.71 -4.85
CA LEU A 194 22.07 -32.66 -4.99
C LEU A 194 21.55 -34.07 -5.32
N SER A 195 20.50 -34.53 -4.64
CA SER A 195 19.85 -35.83 -4.92
C SER A 195 19.31 -35.91 -6.35
N LEU A 196 18.68 -34.83 -6.84
CA LEU A 196 18.20 -34.72 -8.21
C LEU A 196 19.35 -34.75 -9.22
N LEU A 197 20.43 -34.03 -8.93
CA LEU A 197 21.61 -33.96 -9.78
C LEU A 197 22.31 -35.31 -9.87
N GLU A 198 22.51 -36.04 -8.77
CA GLU A 198 23.10 -37.38 -8.80
C GLU A 198 22.34 -38.33 -9.72
N ARG A 199 21.01 -38.34 -9.61
CA ARG A 199 20.17 -39.14 -10.48
C ARG A 199 20.32 -38.72 -11.94
N SER A 200 20.34 -37.42 -12.22
CA SER A 200 20.41 -36.88 -13.58
C SER A 200 21.78 -37.06 -14.22
N LEU A 201 22.86 -36.91 -13.45
CA LEU A 201 24.24 -37.06 -13.89
C LEU A 201 24.63 -38.52 -14.07
N SER A 202 23.95 -39.46 -13.39
CA SER A 202 24.19 -40.90 -13.55
C SER A 202 24.04 -41.41 -15.00
N TYR A 203 23.32 -40.67 -15.85
CA TYR A 203 23.15 -40.97 -17.28
C TYR A 203 24.34 -40.54 -18.16
N SER A 204 25.25 -39.69 -17.66
CA SER A 204 26.45 -39.29 -18.40
C SER A 204 27.43 -40.46 -18.54
N LYS A 205 28.15 -40.48 -19.67
CA LYS A 205 29.24 -41.43 -19.92
C LYS A 205 30.58 -40.87 -19.45
N VAL A 206 30.68 -39.56 -19.24
CA VAL A 206 31.86 -38.89 -18.71
C VAL A 206 31.95 -39.19 -17.22
N ALA A 207 32.97 -39.96 -16.82
CA ALA A 207 33.14 -40.42 -15.45
C ALA A 207 33.15 -39.26 -14.44
N VAL A 208 33.88 -38.17 -14.76
CA VAL A 208 33.97 -36.98 -13.91
C VAL A 208 32.59 -36.35 -13.70
N ALA A 209 31.81 -36.10 -14.77
CA ALA A 209 30.46 -35.53 -14.65
C ALA A 209 29.50 -36.47 -13.91
N LYS A 210 29.62 -37.78 -14.17
CA LYS A 210 28.70 -38.80 -13.67
C LYS A 210 28.65 -38.88 -12.15
N THR A 211 29.80 -38.72 -11.49
CA THR A 211 29.93 -38.85 -10.04
C THR A 211 30.36 -37.57 -9.34
N ILE A 212 30.36 -36.41 -10.04
CA ILE A 212 30.90 -35.15 -9.50
C ILE A 212 30.28 -34.76 -8.15
N VAL A 213 28.99 -35.03 -7.93
CA VAL A 213 28.32 -34.71 -6.67
C VAL A 213 28.84 -35.61 -5.55
N GLN A 214 28.89 -36.93 -5.79
CA GLN A 214 29.41 -37.90 -4.84
C GLN A 214 30.89 -37.63 -4.53
N ASP A 215 31.69 -37.37 -5.55
CA ASP A 215 33.13 -37.21 -5.43
C ASP A 215 33.51 -35.93 -4.67
N LEU A 216 32.68 -34.88 -4.74
CA LEU A 216 32.94 -33.61 -4.07
C LEU A 216 32.30 -33.49 -2.68
N PHE A 217 31.10 -34.02 -2.47
CA PHE A 217 30.29 -33.72 -1.27
C PHE A 217 29.99 -34.92 -0.38
N ARG A 218 30.19 -36.16 -0.83
CA ARG A 218 29.83 -37.36 -0.06
C ARG A 218 30.91 -37.78 0.93
N GLY A 219 30.60 -37.72 2.22
CA GLY A 219 31.33 -38.38 3.30
C GLY A 219 30.60 -39.59 3.85
N SER A 220 31.18 -40.25 4.85
CA SER A 220 30.52 -41.37 5.55
C SER A 220 30.70 -41.32 7.07
N VAL A 221 29.65 -41.73 7.78
CA VAL A 221 29.58 -41.87 9.24
C VAL A 221 29.13 -43.27 9.64
N SER A 222 29.32 -43.64 10.91
CA SER A 222 28.69 -44.83 11.49
C SER A 222 28.19 -44.52 12.91
N HIS A 223 27.01 -45.02 13.26
CA HIS A 223 26.44 -44.91 14.60
C HIS A 223 26.89 -46.08 15.48
N VAL A 224 27.84 -45.84 16.37
CA VAL A 224 28.40 -46.89 17.23
C VAL A 224 27.63 -46.96 18.53
N THR A 225 26.87 -48.04 18.74
CA THR A 225 26.22 -48.34 20.01
C THR A 225 26.96 -49.47 20.72
N ARG A 226 27.45 -49.21 21.95
CA ARG A 226 28.18 -50.17 22.79
C ARG A 226 27.40 -50.51 24.04
N CYS A 227 27.17 -51.81 24.24
CA CYS A 227 26.47 -52.33 25.41
C CYS A 227 27.34 -52.24 26.67
N SER A 228 26.83 -51.64 27.75
CA SER A 228 27.58 -51.52 29.00
C SER A 228 27.63 -52.82 29.81
N SER A 229 26.73 -53.78 29.55
CA SER A 229 26.73 -55.07 30.24
C SER A 229 27.72 -56.10 29.64
N CYS A 230 27.85 -56.16 28.31
CA CYS A 230 28.73 -57.15 27.65
C CYS A 230 29.89 -56.56 26.86
N GLY A 231 30.01 -55.24 26.78
CA GLY A 231 31.10 -54.53 26.10
C GLY A 231 31.08 -54.64 24.57
N ARG A 232 30.14 -55.37 23.97
CA ARG A 232 30.04 -55.55 22.51
C ARG A 232 29.32 -54.38 21.85
N ASP A 233 29.79 -54.04 20.65
CA ASP A 233 29.15 -53.08 19.76
C ASP A 233 27.98 -53.76 19.03
N SER A 234 26.93 -52.99 18.72
CA SER A 234 25.78 -53.45 17.93
C SER A 234 26.17 -53.81 16.49
N GLU A 235 25.40 -54.68 15.83
CA GLU A 235 25.60 -54.96 14.39
C GLU A 235 25.42 -53.70 13.52
N ALA A 236 24.57 -52.77 13.95
CA ALA A 236 24.41 -51.47 13.29
C ALA A 236 25.70 -50.62 13.33
N SER A 237 26.60 -50.85 14.29
CA SER A 237 27.84 -50.10 14.46
C SER A 237 28.85 -50.27 13.31
N SER A 238 28.71 -51.34 12.51
CA SER A 238 29.53 -51.56 11.31
C SER A 238 28.91 -51.02 10.02
N LYS A 239 27.66 -50.53 10.06
CA LYS A 239 27.01 -49.94 8.89
C LYS A 239 27.54 -48.53 8.67
N MET A 240 28.01 -48.27 7.45
CA MET A 240 28.37 -46.93 7.01
C MET A 240 27.14 -46.26 6.40
N GLU A 241 26.92 -45.01 6.79
CA GLU A 241 25.86 -44.16 6.25
C GLU A 241 26.50 -42.95 5.59
N ASP A 242 26.06 -42.65 4.37
CA ASP A 242 26.57 -41.51 3.60
C ASP A 242 25.99 -40.21 4.15
N PHE A 243 26.79 -39.14 4.12
CA PHE A 243 26.32 -37.78 4.42
C PHE A 243 26.84 -36.80 3.36
N TYR A 244 26.06 -35.75 3.09
CA TYR A 244 26.43 -34.63 2.21
C TYR A 244 26.61 -33.32 2.99
N GLU A 245 26.14 -33.32 4.23
CA GLU A 245 26.23 -32.22 5.18
C GLU A 245 26.19 -32.77 6.61
N LEU A 246 26.72 -31.99 7.55
CA LEU A 246 26.69 -32.28 8.97
C LEU A 246 25.81 -31.23 9.67
N GLU A 247 24.69 -31.67 10.24
CA GLU A 247 23.78 -30.78 10.93
C GLU A 247 24.18 -30.59 12.40
N LEU A 248 24.69 -29.41 12.74
CA LEU A 248 25.29 -29.12 14.03
C LEU A 248 24.35 -28.36 14.97
N ASN A 249 24.29 -28.81 16.22
CA ASN A 249 23.61 -28.09 17.29
C ASN A 249 24.39 -26.81 17.61
N ILE A 250 23.69 -25.67 17.78
CA ILE A 250 24.33 -24.42 18.22
C ILE A 250 23.76 -23.88 19.54
N LYS A 251 22.76 -24.56 20.11
CA LYS A 251 22.06 -24.06 21.30
C LYS A 251 22.98 -24.21 22.53
N GLY A 252 23.46 -23.08 23.03
CA GLY A 252 24.34 -23.05 24.20
C GLY A 252 25.81 -23.32 23.88
N LEU A 253 26.16 -23.42 22.58
CA LEU A 253 27.53 -23.58 22.09
C LEU A 253 27.94 -22.29 21.36
N SER A 254 29.20 -21.89 21.54
CA SER A 254 29.69 -20.59 21.10
C SER A 254 30.39 -20.63 19.75
N ASN A 255 30.92 -21.79 19.35
CA ASN A 255 31.72 -21.93 18.15
C ASN A 255 31.58 -23.30 17.45
N LEU A 256 32.11 -23.38 16.23
CA LEU A 256 32.06 -24.56 15.36
C LEU A 256 32.75 -25.78 15.99
N GLU A 257 33.88 -25.59 16.65
CA GLU A 257 34.65 -26.69 17.26
C GLU A 257 33.85 -27.34 18.40
N GLU A 258 33.25 -26.55 19.29
CA GLU A 258 32.36 -27.03 20.35
C GLU A 258 31.16 -27.80 19.79
N SER A 259 30.61 -27.34 18.67
CA SER A 259 29.44 -27.96 18.03
C SER A 259 29.77 -29.29 17.35
N LEU A 260 30.99 -29.41 16.81
CA LEU A 260 31.51 -30.67 16.27
C LEU A 260 31.80 -31.67 17.38
N ASP A 261 32.36 -31.21 18.50
CA ASP A 261 32.65 -32.05 19.65
C ASP A 261 31.35 -32.55 20.31
N ASP A 262 30.30 -31.72 20.39
CA ASP A 262 28.94 -32.11 20.80
C ASP A 262 28.36 -33.18 19.86
N TYR A 263 28.46 -32.96 18.54
CA TYR A 263 27.95 -33.89 17.53
C TYR A 263 28.60 -35.29 17.59
N LEU A 264 29.89 -35.34 17.95
CA LEU A 264 30.66 -36.59 18.08
C LEU A 264 30.69 -37.15 19.51
N SER A 265 30.06 -36.45 20.45
CA SER A 265 30.05 -36.84 21.85
C SER A 265 29.32 -38.17 22.08
N VAL A 266 29.66 -38.82 23.20
CA VAL A 266 29.04 -40.07 23.60
C VAL A 266 27.75 -39.77 24.37
N GLU A 267 26.61 -40.25 23.87
CA GLU A 267 25.33 -40.18 24.55
C GLU A 267 25.06 -41.47 25.34
N ALA A 268 24.46 -41.33 26.53
CA ALA A 268 24.09 -42.46 27.37
C ALA A 268 22.64 -42.90 27.08
N LEU A 269 22.46 -44.18 26.79
CA LEU A 269 21.16 -44.84 26.61
C LEU A 269 20.80 -45.56 27.91
N ASN A 270 20.12 -44.88 28.84
CA ASN A 270 19.74 -45.39 30.16
C ASN A 270 18.24 -45.17 30.46
N GLY A 271 17.76 -45.75 31.56
CA GLY A 271 16.36 -45.61 31.99
C GLY A 271 15.35 -46.06 30.93
N GLU A 272 14.42 -45.19 30.56
CA GLU A 272 13.40 -45.47 29.53
C GLU A 272 14.00 -45.64 28.11
N ASN A 273 15.20 -45.09 27.88
CA ASN A 273 15.93 -45.12 26.61
C ASN A 273 16.94 -46.29 26.51
N GLN A 274 16.86 -47.28 27.40
CA GLN A 274 17.77 -48.44 27.37
C GLN A 274 17.76 -49.17 26.02
N TYR A 275 18.96 -49.53 25.58
CA TYR A 275 19.23 -50.27 24.35
C TYR A 275 18.83 -51.74 24.50
N SER A 276 18.10 -52.28 23.52
CA SER A 276 17.81 -53.71 23.45
C SER A 276 19.00 -54.45 22.84
N CYS A 277 19.88 -55.00 23.69
CA CYS A 277 21.08 -55.65 23.22
C CYS A 277 20.79 -57.09 22.74
N GLU A 278 21.02 -57.35 21.45
CA GLU A 278 20.83 -58.67 20.84
C GLU A 278 21.73 -59.75 21.47
N SER A 279 22.93 -59.39 21.92
CA SER A 279 23.82 -60.38 22.54
C SER A 279 23.50 -60.68 24.01
N CYS A 280 22.81 -59.75 24.71
CA CYS A 280 22.34 -59.94 26.08
C CYS A 280 20.87 -60.35 26.15
N GLN A 281 20.13 -60.26 25.04
CA GLN A 281 18.70 -60.54 24.90
C GLN A 281 17.82 -59.80 25.94
N LYS A 282 18.22 -58.57 26.32
CA LYS A 282 17.49 -57.72 27.27
C LYS A 282 17.81 -56.24 27.05
N ARG A 283 16.97 -55.37 27.63
CA ARG A 283 17.24 -53.93 27.70
C ARG A 283 18.35 -53.67 28.72
N VAL A 284 19.35 -52.92 28.30
CA VAL A 284 20.57 -52.61 29.06
C VAL A 284 20.96 -51.18 28.84
N ASP A 285 21.68 -50.63 29.82
CA ASP A 285 22.39 -49.38 29.60
C ASP A 285 23.45 -49.56 28.52
N ALA A 286 23.59 -48.56 27.66
CA ALA A 286 24.53 -48.54 26.57
C ALA A 286 25.01 -47.11 26.30
N THR A 287 26.07 -46.98 25.51
CA THR A 287 26.56 -45.70 25.00
C THR A 287 26.43 -45.66 23.50
N ARG A 288 25.99 -44.53 22.92
CA ARG A 288 25.93 -44.34 21.47
C ARG A 288 26.79 -43.12 21.08
N CYS A 289 27.46 -43.16 19.95
CA CYS A 289 28.17 -42.00 19.40
C CYS A 289 28.24 -42.08 17.87
N ILE A 290 28.51 -40.95 17.25
CA ILE A 290 28.74 -40.86 15.80
C ILE A 290 30.24 -40.90 15.56
N LYS A 291 30.67 -41.73 14.61
CA LYS A 291 32.06 -41.83 14.18
C LYS A 291 32.19 -41.42 12.72
N LEU A 292 32.99 -40.39 12.45
CA LEU A 292 33.35 -39.98 11.09
C LEU A 292 34.30 -41.01 10.47
N ARG A 293 33.93 -41.57 9.31
CA ARG A 293 34.68 -42.62 8.62
C ARG A 293 35.43 -42.07 7.42
N SER A 294 34.80 -41.22 6.63
CA SER A 294 35.45 -40.47 5.54
C SER A 294 34.92 -39.04 5.46
N LEU A 295 35.75 -38.13 4.96
CA LEU A 295 35.40 -36.73 4.75
C LEU A 295 35.51 -36.37 3.26
N PRO A 296 34.54 -35.63 2.70
CA PRO A 296 34.54 -35.20 1.31
C PRO A 296 35.50 -34.03 1.06
N PRO A 297 35.92 -33.78 -0.20
CA PRO A 297 36.68 -32.57 -0.56
C PRO A 297 35.99 -31.26 -0.18
N VAL A 298 34.66 -31.23 -0.19
CA VAL A 298 33.84 -30.09 0.25
C VAL A 298 32.88 -30.54 1.34
N VAL A 299 33.00 -29.96 2.53
CA VAL A 299 32.14 -30.29 3.68
C VAL A 299 31.18 -29.13 3.92
N ASN A 300 29.89 -29.46 4.01
CA ASN A 300 28.84 -28.53 4.37
C ASN A 300 28.46 -28.72 5.85
N PHE A 301 28.46 -27.64 6.62
CA PHE A 301 27.95 -27.62 7.99
C PHE A 301 26.66 -26.82 8.04
N GLN A 302 25.57 -27.49 8.38
CA GLN A 302 24.28 -26.87 8.59
C GLN A 302 24.14 -26.47 10.06
N LEU A 303 23.99 -25.18 10.35
CA LEU A 303 23.86 -24.70 11.73
C LEU A 303 22.37 -24.72 12.13
N LYS A 304 21.99 -25.57 13.10
CA LYS A 304 20.61 -25.70 13.61
C LYS A 304 20.16 -24.47 14.40
N ARG A 305 19.98 -23.35 13.69
CA ARG A 305 19.63 -22.04 14.23
C ARG A 305 18.19 -21.93 14.70
N TYR A 306 17.37 -22.95 14.52
CA TYR A 306 15.97 -22.92 14.93
C TYR A 306 15.69 -23.95 16.01
N VAL A 307 15.17 -23.47 17.12
CA VAL A 307 14.74 -24.33 18.23
C VAL A 307 13.23 -24.27 18.32
N PHE A 308 12.60 -25.43 18.36
CA PHE A 308 11.19 -25.53 18.68
C PHE A 308 10.98 -25.21 20.16
N LEU A 309 10.08 -24.26 20.45
CA LEU A 309 9.66 -23.95 21.81
C LEU A 309 8.36 -24.70 22.10
N PRO A 310 8.38 -25.83 22.85
CA PRO A 310 7.18 -26.65 23.06
C PRO A 310 6.05 -25.88 23.74
N LYS A 311 6.40 -24.89 24.57
CA LYS A 311 5.43 -24.06 25.31
C LYS A 311 4.61 -23.13 24.42
N THR A 312 5.17 -22.70 23.28
CA THR A 312 4.52 -21.74 22.38
C THR A 312 4.23 -22.35 21.01
N THR A 313 4.60 -23.62 20.79
CA THR A 313 4.52 -24.34 19.50
C THR A 313 5.08 -23.56 18.31
N THR A 314 6.08 -22.70 18.57
CA THR A 314 6.72 -21.85 17.56
C THR A 314 8.19 -22.18 17.43
N LYS A 315 8.73 -22.12 16.22
CA LYS A 315 10.18 -22.12 15.98
C LYS A 315 10.75 -20.75 16.35
N LYS A 316 11.83 -20.71 17.13
CA LYS A 316 12.57 -19.48 17.47
C LYS A 316 13.99 -19.56 16.90
N LYS A 317 14.42 -18.50 16.20
CA LYS A 317 15.81 -18.35 15.76
C LYS A 317 16.75 -18.11 16.94
N ILE A 318 17.89 -18.79 16.94
CA ILE A 318 19.03 -18.53 17.81
C ILE A 318 19.82 -17.38 17.18
N SER A 319 19.69 -16.20 17.77
CA SER A 319 20.34 -14.97 17.33
C SER A 319 21.67 -14.68 18.05
N SER A 320 22.20 -15.64 18.83
CA SER A 320 23.51 -15.48 19.44
C SER A 320 24.60 -15.50 18.38
N SER A 321 25.66 -14.71 18.61
CA SER A 321 26.85 -14.78 17.77
C SER A 321 27.45 -16.18 17.87
N PHE A 322 27.85 -16.72 16.73
CA PHE A 322 28.47 -18.03 16.61
C PHE A 322 29.77 -17.89 15.82
N SER A 323 30.86 -18.42 16.37
CA SER A 323 32.19 -18.23 15.79
C SER A 323 32.67 -19.48 15.05
N PHE A 324 33.38 -19.29 13.94
CA PHE A 324 33.91 -20.38 13.11
C PHE A 324 35.26 -19.96 12.50
N PRO A 325 36.24 -20.88 12.39
CA PRO A 325 37.58 -20.54 11.96
C PRO A 325 37.67 -20.46 10.43
N GLY A 326 38.55 -19.61 9.89
CA GLY A 326 38.84 -19.58 8.45
C GLY A 326 39.53 -20.85 7.95
N GLN A 327 40.20 -21.57 8.84
CA GLN A 327 40.80 -22.87 8.57
C GLN A 327 40.43 -23.86 9.69
N LEU A 328 39.95 -25.04 9.31
CA LEU A 328 39.41 -26.06 10.21
C LEU A 328 40.20 -27.38 10.05
N ASP A 329 40.73 -27.92 11.15
CA ASP A 329 41.35 -29.25 11.18
C ASP A 329 40.32 -30.31 11.56
N MET A 330 39.93 -31.15 10.60
CA MET A 330 39.00 -32.26 10.81
C MET A 330 39.72 -33.60 10.99
N GLY A 331 41.04 -33.64 10.83
CA GLY A 331 41.83 -34.88 10.82
C GLY A 331 41.80 -35.63 12.14
N LYS A 332 41.77 -34.90 13.26
CA LYS A 332 41.70 -35.47 14.62
C LYS A 332 40.32 -36.05 14.97
N ARG A 333 39.28 -35.70 14.21
CA ARG A 333 37.89 -36.13 14.44
C ARG A 333 37.49 -37.35 13.62
N LEU A 334 38.36 -37.79 12.71
CA LEU A 334 38.21 -39.06 12.01
C LEU A 334 38.43 -40.24 12.96
N SER A 335 37.72 -41.33 12.70
CA SER A 335 37.89 -42.58 13.45
C SER A 335 39.32 -43.13 13.37
N ASP A 336 39.95 -42.93 12.22
CA ASP A 336 41.36 -43.22 11.97
C ASP A 336 42.07 -41.87 11.76
N PRO A 337 42.68 -41.29 12.82
CA PRO A 337 43.23 -39.94 12.75
C PRO A 337 44.29 -39.81 11.68
N SER A 338 44.21 -38.74 10.89
CA SER A 338 45.17 -38.41 9.83
C SER A 338 45.49 -36.91 9.87
N SER A 339 46.75 -36.54 9.66
CA SER A 339 47.20 -35.14 9.68
C SER A 339 46.82 -34.32 8.44
N ASN A 340 46.18 -34.92 7.43
CA ASN A 340 46.03 -34.32 6.09
C ASN A 340 44.60 -33.81 5.76
N TYR A 341 43.78 -33.51 6.77
CA TYR A 341 42.39 -33.05 6.58
C TYR A 341 42.17 -31.62 7.11
N ILE A 342 42.95 -30.70 6.56
CA ILE A 342 42.78 -29.25 6.78
C ILE A 342 41.79 -28.72 5.74
N TYR A 343 40.86 -27.88 6.17
CA TYR A 343 39.85 -27.27 5.33
C TYR A 343 39.88 -25.76 5.44
N ASP A 344 39.76 -25.06 4.32
CA ASP A 344 39.61 -23.61 4.27
C ASP A 344 38.14 -23.23 4.05
N LEU A 345 37.68 -22.18 4.72
CA LEU A 345 36.33 -21.65 4.54
C LEU A 345 36.18 -21.10 3.12
N ALA A 346 35.21 -21.63 2.38
CA ALA A 346 34.97 -21.33 0.97
C ALA A 346 33.69 -20.51 0.75
N ALA A 347 32.62 -20.78 1.51
CA ALA A 347 31.40 -19.99 1.46
C ALA A 347 30.66 -19.95 2.81
N ILE A 348 29.91 -18.86 3.01
CA ILE A 348 29.01 -18.65 4.14
C ILE A 348 27.65 -18.31 3.57
N LEU A 349 26.65 -19.13 3.87
CA LEU A 349 25.26 -18.81 3.56
C LEU A 349 24.65 -18.08 4.75
N ILE A 350 24.10 -16.90 4.52
CA ILE A 350 23.53 -16.02 5.56
C ILE A 350 22.02 -15.99 5.39
N HIS A 351 21.29 -16.20 6.48
CA HIS A 351 19.83 -16.02 6.51
C HIS A 351 19.48 -14.77 7.32
N LYS A 352 19.14 -13.68 6.62
CA LYS A 352 18.66 -12.42 7.21
C LYS A 352 17.16 -12.55 7.53
N GLY A 353 16.80 -12.60 8.81
CA GLY A 353 15.40 -12.76 9.23
C GLY A 353 15.26 -13.30 10.65
N SER A 354 14.16 -12.96 11.33
CA SER A 354 13.88 -13.38 12.71
C SER A 354 12.93 -14.58 12.80
N ALA A 355 12.16 -14.86 11.74
CA ALA A 355 11.22 -15.96 11.66
C ALA A 355 11.86 -17.18 10.96
N ALA A 356 11.35 -18.38 11.28
CA ALA A 356 11.86 -19.63 10.73
C ALA A 356 11.32 -19.97 9.34
N ASN A 357 10.23 -19.34 8.95
CA ASN A 357 9.54 -19.52 7.67
C ASN A 357 9.51 -18.22 6.85
N SER A 358 10.22 -17.17 7.31
CA SER A 358 10.40 -15.98 6.49
C SER A 358 11.73 -15.28 6.71
N GLY A 359 12.41 -14.96 5.62
CA GLY A 359 13.66 -14.21 5.61
C GLY A 359 14.25 -14.09 4.22
N HIS A 360 15.51 -13.72 4.17
CA HIS A 360 16.26 -13.46 2.94
C HIS A 360 17.63 -14.12 2.99
N TYR A 361 17.98 -14.87 1.95
CA TYR A 361 19.24 -15.58 1.85
C TYR A 361 20.25 -14.79 1.01
N VAL A 362 21.49 -14.76 1.49
CA VAL A 362 22.64 -14.14 0.82
C VAL A 362 23.84 -15.06 0.95
N ALA A 363 24.67 -15.18 -0.08
CA ALA A 363 25.89 -15.98 -0.04
C ALA A 363 27.14 -15.08 -0.02
N HIS A 364 28.05 -15.33 0.92
CA HIS A 364 29.41 -14.79 0.89
C HIS A 364 30.34 -15.89 0.42
N ILE A 365 30.99 -15.72 -0.73
CA ILE A 365 31.78 -16.78 -1.36
C ILE A 365 33.17 -16.28 -1.70
N LYS A 366 34.17 -17.09 -1.39
CA LYS A 366 35.57 -16.85 -1.74
C LYS A 366 35.84 -17.34 -3.16
N ASP A 367 36.33 -16.45 -4.01
CA ASP A 367 36.82 -16.81 -5.33
C ASP A 367 38.15 -17.57 -5.20
N GLU A 368 38.18 -18.81 -5.70
CA GLU A 368 39.34 -19.69 -5.62
C GLU A 368 40.54 -19.20 -6.42
N SER A 369 40.31 -18.36 -7.44
CA SER A 369 41.37 -17.90 -8.36
C SER A 369 42.22 -16.77 -7.78
N ASN A 370 41.63 -15.90 -6.98
CA ASN A 370 42.26 -14.68 -6.48
C ASN A 370 42.11 -14.48 -4.96
N GLY A 371 41.34 -15.34 -4.28
CA GLY A 371 41.12 -15.28 -2.84
C GLY A 371 40.18 -14.18 -2.35
N HIS A 372 39.59 -13.38 -3.24
CA HIS A 372 38.64 -12.33 -2.87
C HIS A 372 37.29 -12.91 -2.48
N TRP A 373 36.66 -12.27 -1.50
CA TRP A 373 35.31 -12.55 -1.08
C TRP A 373 34.32 -11.67 -1.82
N TRP A 374 33.18 -12.25 -2.16
CA TRP A 374 32.08 -11.58 -2.83
C TRP A 374 30.79 -11.86 -2.07
N GLU A 375 29.96 -10.83 -1.91
CA GLU A 375 28.58 -10.96 -1.47
C GLU A 375 27.68 -11.09 -2.70
N PHE A 376 26.90 -12.17 -2.74
CA PHE A 376 25.88 -12.44 -3.74
C PHE A 376 24.50 -12.27 -3.08
N ASP A 377 23.88 -11.12 -3.32
CA ASP A 377 22.54 -10.74 -2.86
C ASP A 377 21.64 -10.59 -4.11
N ASP A 378 21.17 -11.72 -4.63
CA ASP A 378 20.40 -11.83 -5.88
C ASP A 378 21.06 -11.12 -7.07
N GLU A 379 20.44 -10.06 -7.64
CA GLU A 379 21.02 -9.31 -8.76
C GLU A 379 22.26 -8.51 -8.37
N CYS A 380 22.42 -8.22 -7.08
CA CYS A 380 23.48 -7.37 -6.55
C CYS A 380 24.67 -8.22 -6.10
N VAL A 381 25.80 -8.06 -6.80
CA VAL A 381 27.09 -8.63 -6.40
C VAL A 381 28.01 -7.51 -5.94
N SER A 382 28.61 -7.66 -4.76
CA SER A 382 29.56 -6.69 -4.22
C SER A 382 30.85 -7.35 -3.72
N SER A 383 31.98 -6.67 -3.90
CA SER A 383 33.28 -7.15 -3.41
C SER A 383 33.41 -6.89 -1.91
N LEU A 384 33.85 -7.90 -1.17
CA LEU A 384 34.13 -7.84 0.26
C LEU A 384 35.65 -7.78 0.55
N GLY A 385 36.51 -7.69 -0.47
CA GLY A 385 37.97 -7.71 -0.31
C GLY A 385 38.47 -9.10 0.11
N PHE A 386 39.45 -9.18 1.01
CA PHE A 386 40.01 -10.47 1.47
C PHE A 386 39.36 -11.02 2.75
N HIS A 387 38.30 -10.38 3.23
CA HIS A 387 37.60 -10.77 4.45
C HIS A 387 36.12 -11.09 4.17
N PRO A 388 35.57 -12.21 4.70
CA PRO A 388 34.22 -12.69 4.39
C PRO A 388 33.09 -11.74 4.78
N PHE A 389 33.33 -10.75 5.64
CA PHE A 389 32.32 -9.75 6.04
C PHE A 389 32.73 -8.30 5.67
N GLY A 390 33.64 -8.16 4.70
CA GLY A 390 34.20 -6.86 4.31
C GLY A 390 35.38 -6.43 5.17
N GLU A 391 36.30 -5.68 4.57
CA GLU A 391 37.37 -4.99 5.28
C GLU A 391 36.80 -3.78 6.01
N LYS A 392 37.00 -3.70 7.33
CA LYS A 392 36.64 -2.48 8.07
C LYS A 392 37.61 -1.38 7.62
N PRO A 393 37.14 -0.20 7.17
CA PRO A 393 38.04 0.93 6.98
C PRO A 393 38.70 1.20 8.33
N GLY A 394 40.02 1.13 8.37
CA GLY A 394 40.81 1.21 9.59
C GLY A 394 40.35 2.37 10.47
N LYS A 395 39.92 2.08 11.69
CA LYS A 395 39.85 3.08 12.75
C LYS A 395 41.29 3.50 13.03
N SER A 396 41.70 4.65 12.51
CA SER A 396 42.84 5.40 13.04
C SER A 396 42.52 5.77 14.49
N SER A 397 42.96 4.93 15.43
CA SER A 397 43.07 5.34 16.82
C SER A 397 44.42 6.02 17.01
N ASP A 398 44.54 7.25 16.54
CA ASP A 398 45.46 8.21 17.11
C ASP A 398 44.67 9.49 17.33
N LYS A 399 44.21 9.64 18.58
CA LYS A 399 43.85 10.96 19.10
C LYS A 399 45.15 11.73 19.30
N ALA A 400 45.38 12.71 18.46
CA ALA A 400 46.18 13.88 18.82
C ALA A 400 45.43 15.14 18.35
N ASP A 401 45.30 16.07 19.27
CA ASP A 401 44.66 17.37 19.14
C ASP A 401 45.17 18.18 17.92
N GLN A 402 44.29 18.96 17.28
CA GLN A 402 44.28 20.43 17.41
C GLN A 402 43.36 21.10 16.39
N LYS A 403 42.81 22.23 16.84
CA LYS A 403 41.99 23.20 16.12
C LYS A 403 42.77 23.95 15.03
N SER A 404 41.96 24.64 14.22
CA SER A 404 42.16 25.92 13.52
C SER A 404 42.89 25.96 12.17
N GLU A 405 42.10 26.36 11.16
CA GLU A 405 42.30 27.47 10.20
C GLU A 405 43.71 27.78 9.67
N GLY A 406 43.82 27.88 8.33
CA GLY A 406 44.85 28.72 7.70
C GLY A 406 45.32 28.31 6.29
N THR A 407 44.58 28.73 5.27
CA THR A 407 45.03 29.45 4.05
C THR A 407 46.30 29.02 3.27
N SER A 408 46.03 28.52 2.04
CA SER A 408 46.60 28.87 0.71
C SER A 408 48.09 28.69 0.31
N THR A 409 48.25 28.13 -0.90
CA THR A 409 49.24 28.42 -1.99
C THR A 409 50.71 28.13 -1.67
N GLU A 410 51.58 27.55 -2.50
CA GLU A 410 51.75 27.32 -3.95
C GLU A 410 52.69 26.08 -4.07
N GLY A 411 52.53 25.17 -5.03
CA GLY A 411 53.16 25.31 -6.35
C GLY A 411 54.52 24.59 -6.42
N SER A 412 54.58 23.40 -7.04
CA SER A 412 55.58 23.09 -8.06
C SER A 412 55.36 21.72 -8.70
N VAL A 413 55.66 21.70 -9.98
CA VAL A 413 55.20 20.80 -11.02
C VAL A 413 56.36 19.89 -11.45
N ALA A 414 56.01 18.62 -11.67
CA ALA A 414 56.50 17.69 -12.69
C ALA A 414 57.82 16.90 -12.56
N ASN A 415 57.61 15.64 -12.99
CA ASN A 415 58.47 14.65 -13.63
C ASN A 415 59.41 13.85 -12.73
N GLY A 416 59.25 12.54 -12.56
CA GLY A 416 58.52 11.55 -13.37
C GLY A 416 59.47 10.83 -14.32
N ASN A 417 60.16 9.82 -13.80
CA ASN A 417 60.35 8.48 -14.38
C ASN A 417 61.39 7.72 -13.56
N ASN A 418 60.97 6.69 -12.84
CA ASN A 418 61.40 5.33 -13.15
C ASN A 418 60.63 4.30 -12.32
N SER A 419 60.12 3.33 -13.07
CA SER A 419 59.55 2.07 -12.66
C SER A 419 60.39 1.32 -11.62
N SER A 420 59.74 0.90 -10.53
CA SER A 420 60.06 -0.37 -9.89
C SER A 420 58.77 -1.01 -9.40
N HIS A 421 58.49 -2.17 -9.99
CA HIS A 421 57.56 -3.16 -9.48
C HIS A 421 57.95 -3.54 -8.05
N HIS A 422 57.02 -3.42 -7.11
CA HIS A 422 57.02 -4.22 -5.90
C HIS A 422 55.67 -4.90 -5.79
N ASP A 423 55.66 -6.18 -6.15
CA ASP A 423 54.59 -7.14 -5.88
C ASP A 423 54.32 -7.18 -4.37
N ALA A 424 53.09 -6.83 -3.98
CA ALA A 424 52.59 -7.10 -2.64
C ALA A 424 52.07 -8.54 -2.60
N ALA A 425 52.81 -9.41 -1.91
CA ALA A 425 52.45 -10.81 -1.70
C ALA A 425 51.10 -10.95 -0.97
N PRO A 426 50.30 -11.99 -1.27
CA PRO A 426 49.03 -12.24 -0.61
C PRO A 426 49.27 -12.68 0.84
N THR A 427 48.87 -11.87 1.81
CA THR A 427 48.82 -12.25 3.22
C THR A 427 47.80 -13.39 3.38
N SER A 428 48.28 -14.57 3.78
CA SER A 428 47.44 -15.74 4.02
C SER A 428 46.65 -15.58 5.33
N ASN A 429 45.32 -15.76 5.28
CA ASN A 429 44.41 -15.75 6.44
C ASN A 429 44.57 -16.99 7.36
N MET A 430 45.81 -17.41 7.66
CA MET A 430 46.06 -18.56 8.53
C MET A 430 45.60 -18.26 9.97
N GLY A 431 44.54 -18.94 10.42
CA GLY A 431 44.12 -18.96 11.83
C GLY A 431 43.10 -17.88 12.26
N GLU A 432 42.53 -17.13 11.33
CA GLU A 432 41.53 -16.10 11.66
C GLU A 432 40.19 -16.72 12.12
N MET A 433 39.60 -16.21 13.20
CA MET A 433 38.30 -16.65 13.70
C MET A 433 37.22 -15.63 13.31
N PHE A 434 36.20 -16.10 12.60
CA PHE A 434 35.07 -15.28 12.20
C PHE A 434 33.88 -15.47 13.16
N SER A 435 32.95 -14.52 13.23
CA SER A 435 31.71 -14.70 13.99
C SER A 435 30.52 -14.09 13.27
N SER A 436 29.35 -14.74 13.37
CA SER A 436 28.11 -14.24 12.79
C SER A 436 26.88 -14.64 13.60
N THR A 437 25.91 -13.73 13.66
CA THR A 437 24.56 -13.95 14.21
C THR A 437 23.62 -14.65 13.23
N ASP A 438 23.96 -14.63 11.94
CA ASP A 438 23.03 -14.97 10.85
C ASP A 438 23.58 -16.02 9.88
N ALA A 439 24.85 -16.42 9.99
CA ALA A 439 25.42 -17.54 9.24
C ALA A 439 24.58 -18.80 9.47
N TYR A 440 24.00 -19.34 8.40
CA TYR A 440 23.06 -20.46 8.42
C TYR A 440 23.73 -21.78 8.01
N MET A 441 24.57 -21.74 6.98
CA MET A 441 25.35 -22.87 6.49
C MET A 441 26.78 -22.42 6.20
N LEU A 442 27.76 -23.26 6.51
CA LEU A 442 29.18 -23.02 6.24
C LEU A 442 29.69 -24.07 5.27
N MET A 443 30.37 -23.65 4.20
CA MET A 443 30.99 -24.55 3.23
C MET A 443 32.51 -24.44 3.33
N TYR A 444 33.16 -25.58 3.56
CA TYR A 444 34.60 -25.70 3.72
C TYR A 444 35.17 -26.58 2.62
N LYS A 445 36.30 -26.19 2.04
CA LYS A 445 37.01 -26.95 0.99
C LYS A 445 38.36 -27.42 1.52
N ARG A 446 38.70 -28.70 1.28
CA ARG A 446 39.96 -29.29 1.74
C ARG A 446 41.16 -28.59 1.10
N SER A 447 42.11 -28.15 1.92
CA SER A 447 43.35 -27.52 1.48
C SER A 447 44.27 -28.57 0.84
N SER A 448 44.68 -28.36 -0.42
CA SER A 448 45.65 -29.23 -1.08
C SER A 448 47.09 -28.89 -0.63
N LYS A 449 47.60 -29.60 0.36
CA LYS A 449 49.06 -29.67 0.63
C LYS A 449 49.49 -31.14 0.60
N ASP A 450 49.62 -31.69 -0.60
CA ASP A 450 50.33 -32.97 -0.80
C ASP A 450 51.75 -32.68 -1.32
N GLU A 451 52.68 -32.47 -0.39
CA GLU A 451 54.08 -32.82 -0.60
C GLU A 451 54.29 -34.27 -0.11
N ASN A 452 54.13 -35.23 -1.03
CA ASN A 452 54.87 -36.49 -1.17
C ASN A 452 54.01 -37.56 -1.84
N GLY A 453 54.51 -38.07 -2.96
CA GLY A 453 53.79 -38.99 -3.83
C GLY A 453 53.45 -40.32 -3.18
N ILE A 454 52.15 -40.57 -2.98
CA ILE A 454 51.54 -41.89 -3.08
C ILE A 454 50.22 -41.71 -3.84
N LYS A 455 50.11 -42.39 -4.98
CA LYS A 455 48.99 -42.33 -5.93
C LYS A 455 47.62 -42.51 -5.25
N SER A 456 46.90 -41.41 -5.04
CA SER A 456 45.43 -41.43 -4.97
C SER A 456 44.89 -41.24 -6.39
N ASN A 457 44.23 -42.28 -6.90
CA ASN A 457 43.73 -42.35 -8.27
C ASN A 457 42.83 -41.16 -8.67
N ASN A 458 43.24 -40.47 -9.74
CA ASN A 458 42.44 -39.87 -10.79
C ASN A 458 41.19 -39.05 -10.40
N ILE A 459 41.39 -37.86 -9.83
CA ILE A 459 40.69 -36.69 -10.36
C ILE A 459 41.77 -35.90 -11.08
N VAL A 460 41.81 -36.07 -12.41
CA VAL A 460 42.65 -35.29 -13.30
C VAL A 460 42.45 -33.84 -12.92
N GLU A 461 43.54 -33.12 -12.63
CA GLU A 461 43.59 -31.67 -12.75
C GLU A 461 43.14 -31.34 -14.17
N ALA A 462 41.82 -31.16 -14.33
CA ALA A 462 41.23 -30.75 -15.57
C ALA A 462 41.69 -29.31 -15.77
N SER A 463 42.78 -29.18 -16.53
CA SER A 463 43.20 -28.00 -17.27
C SER A 463 42.01 -27.06 -17.49
N ASN A 464 42.03 -25.87 -16.88
CA ASN A 464 41.09 -24.75 -17.07
C ASN A 464 40.01 -25.05 -18.11
N SER A 465 38.94 -25.74 -17.70
CA SER A 465 37.97 -26.27 -18.66
C SER A 465 37.22 -25.11 -19.30
N SER A 466 37.60 -24.80 -20.54
CA SER A 466 36.93 -23.80 -21.35
C SER A 466 35.46 -24.19 -21.55
N LEU A 467 34.60 -23.18 -21.59
CA LEU A 467 33.19 -23.35 -21.83
C LEU A 467 32.95 -24.17 -23.12
N PRO A 468 32.01 -25.14 -23.13
CA PRO A 468 31.68 -25.90 -24.34
C PRO A 468 31.32 -24.99 -25.51
N ARG A 469 31.87 -25.25 -26.70
CA ARG A 469 31.69 -24.39 -27.90
C ARG A 469 30.25 -24.02 -28.19
N HIS A 470 29.33 -24.99 -28.12
CA HIS A 470 27.92 -24.75 -28.40
C HIS A 470 27.24 -23.77 -27.41
N LEU A 471 27.67 -23.73 -26.14
CA LEU A 471 27.19 -22.76 -25.15
C LEU A 471 27.89 -21.41 -25.32
N MET A 472 29.16 -21.43 -25.74
CA MET A 472 29.93 -20.22 -26.02
C MET A 472 29.34 -19.43 -27.19
N ASP A 473 29.03 -20.10 -28.31
CA ASP A 473 28.41 -19.48 -29.49
C ASP A 473 27.07 -18.80 -29.14
N GLU A 474 26.27 -19.43 -28.26
CA GLU A 474 25.00 -18.88 -27.79
C GLU A 474 25.19 -17.64 -26.92
N ILE A 475 26.17 -17.66 -26.01
CA ILE A 475 26.45 -16.51 -25.14
C ILE A 475 27.05 -15.35 -25.94
N ASP A 476 27.90 -15.63 -26.92
CA ASP A 476 28.44 -14.60 -27.80
C ASP A 476 27.32 -13.92 -28.60
N ALA A 477 26.32 -14.68 -29.07
CA ALA A 477 25.13 -14.12 -29.70
C ALA A 477 24.30 -13.25 -28.74
N LEU A 478 24.08 -13.70 -27.50
CA LEU A 478 23.37 -12.93 -26.47
C LEU A 478 24.12 -11.63 -26.11
N ASN A 479 25.43 -11.73 -25.92
CA ASN A 479 26.31 -10.59 -25.65
C ASN A 479 26.31 -9.58 -26.80
N ALA A 480 26.31 -10.05 -28.06
CA ALA A 480 26.23 -9.19 -29.23
C ALA A 480 24.88 -8.45 -29.30
N SER A 481 23.76 -9.13 -29.00
CA SER A 481 22.43 -8.50 -28.93
C SER A 481 22.38 -7.43 -27.85
N CYS A 482 22.86 -7.75 -26.64
CA CYS A 482 22.90 -6.82 -25.52
C CYS A 482 23.70 -5.53 -25.83
N VAL A 483 24.90 -5.68 -26.41
CA VAL A 483 25.73 -4.51 -26.78
C VAL A 483 25.05 -3.66 -27.85
N LYS A 484 24.38 -4.30 -28.81
CA LYS A 484 23.62 -3.61 -29.85
C LYS A 484 22.47 -2.79 -29.25
N GLU A 485 21.70 -3.38 -28.35
CA GLU A 485 20.60 -2.70 -27.65
C GLU A 485 21.07 -1.50 -26.83
N CYS A 486 22.21 -1.62 -26.13
CA CYS A 486 22.84 -0.50 -25.42
C CYS A 486 23.22 0.63 -26.38
N GLY A 487 23.84 0.30 -27.52
CA GLY A 487 24.21 1.29 -28.54
C GLY A 487 22.99 2.01 -29.13
N GLU A 488 21.92 1.28 -29.44
CA GLU A 488 20.66 1.86 -29.93
C GLU A 488 20.00 2.78 -28.90
N TYR A 489 20.00 2.39 -27.61
CA TYR A 489 19.47 3.22 -26.53
C TYR A 489 20.25 4.53 -26.39
N LEU A 490 21.60 4.45 -26.35
CA LEU A 490 22.46 5.63 -26.24
C LEU A 490 22.26 6.58 -27.43
N SER A 491 22.17 6.05 -28.65
CA SER A 491 21.88 6.87 -29.84
C SER A 491 20.51 7.56 -29.74
N LYS A 492 19.46 6.85 -29.33
CA LYS A 492 18.12 7.45 -29.12
C LYS A 492 18.15 8.55 -28.04
N LYS A 493 18.86 8.31 -26.93
CA LYS A 493 19.03 9.26 -25.83
C LYS A 493 19.75 10.53 -26.29
N ASP A 494 20.86 10.39 -27.00
CA ASP A 494 21.65 11.52 -27.49
C ASP A 494 20.86 12.34 -28.52
N ASN A 495 20.17 11.68 -29.46
CA ASN A 495 19.29 12.34 -30.43
C ASN A 495 18.15 13.11 -29.75
N LEU A 496 17.51 12.52 -28.74
CA LEU A 496 16.44 13.17 -27.98
C LEU A 496 16.94 14.42 -27.24
N LEU A 497 18.08 14.30 -26.54
CA LEU A 497 18.66 15.41 -25.80
C LEU A 497 19.15 16.53 -26.73
N ALA A 498 19.74 16.17 -27.88
CA ALA A 498 20.13 17.12 -28.91
C ALA A 498 18.92 17.91 -29.45
N SER A 499 17.83 17.22 -29.80
CA SER A 499 16.59 17.86 -30.28
C SER A 499 15.97 18.80 -29.23
N ILE A 500 15.94 18.39 -27.96
CA ILE A 500 15.46 19.23 -26.85
C ILE A 500 16.35 20.47 -26.68
N GLN A 501 17.67 20.30 -26.77
CA GLN A 501 18.62 21.40 -26.65
C GLN A 501 18.48 22.40 -27.80
N GLU A 502 18.36 21.93 -29.03
CA GLU A 502 18.10 22.74 -30.21
C GLU A 502 16.81 23.56 -30.05
N ARG A 503 15.72 22.91 -29.62
CA ARG A 503 14.44 23.58 -29.36
C ARG A 503 14.55 24.66 -28.27
N ARG A 504 15.26 24.38 -27.18
CA ARG A 504 15.51 25.37 -26.11
C ARG A 504 16.33 26.55 -26.60
N GLN A 505 17.32 26.33 -27.47
CA GLN A 505 18.14 27.38 -28.06
C GLN A 505 17.33 28.27 -29.01
N GLU A 506 16.48 27.66 -29.85
CA GLU A 506 15.55 28.40 -30.72
C GLU A 506 14.66 29.35 -29.91
N ILE A 507 14.01 28.84 -28.86
CA ILE A 507 13.10 29.64 -28.04
C ILE A 507 13.86 30.77 -27.34
N LYS A 508 15.05 30.50 -26.80
CA LYS A 508 15.89 31.55 -26.18
C LYS A 508 16.26 32.64 -27.17
N SER A 509 16.63 32.27 -28.41
CA SER A 509 16.96 33.24 -29.46
C SER A 509 15.78 34.18 -29.75
N VAL A 510 14.58 33.63 -29.93
CA VAL A 510 13.38 34.43 -30.23
C VAL A 510 12.94 35.27 -29.02
N ILE A 511 12.92 34.70 -27.80
CA ILE A 511 12.48 35.41 -26.58
C ILE A 511 13.41 36.57 -26.22
N THR A 512 14.71 36.46 -26.52
CA THR A 512 15.68 37.55 -26.28
C THR A 512 15.37 38.78 -27.14
N GLU A 513 14.88 38.57 -28.37
CA GLU A 513 14.53 39.64 -29.30
C GLU A 513 13.03 40.01 -29.28
N ALA A 514 12.21 39.27 -28.53
CA ALA A 514 10.76 39.42 -28.51
C ALA A 514 10.25 40.78 -28.01
N PRO A 515 10.79 41.39 -26.94
CA PRO A 515 10.22 42.62 -26.40
C PRO A 515 10.35 43.81 -27.37
N ALA A 516 9.22 44.43 -27.73
CA ALA A 516 9.24 45.74 -28.36
C ALA A 516 9.53 46.85 -27.33
N THR A 517 10.33 47.85 -27.69
CA THR A 517 10.58 49.03 -26.85
C THR A 517 9.39 49.99 -26.86
N PRO A 518 9.19 50.82 -25.83
CA PRO A 518 8.07 51.78 -25.81
C PRO A 518 8.05 52.75 -27.00
N ASP A 519 9.23 53.03 -27.57
CA ASP A 519 9.43 53.95 -28.70
C ASP A 519 9.39 53.23 -30.06
N ASP A 520 9.21 51.91 -30.10
CA ASP A 520 9.13 51.16 -31.34
C ASP A 520 7.83 51.48 -32.10
N ASP A 521 8.00 52.07 -33.28
CA ASP A 521 6.90 52.35 -34.22
C ASP A 521 6.45 51.13 -35.04
N SER A 522 7.06 49.95 -34.85
CA SER A 522 6.69 48.72 -35.55
C SER A 522 6.69 47.53 -34.59
N TYR A 523 5.48 47.11 -34.18
CA TYR A 523 5.26 45.97 -33.31
C TYR A 523 3.98 45.22 -33.69
N PHE A 524 3.90 43.96 -33.25
CA PHE A 524 2.76 43.08 -33.51
C PHE A 524 2.20 42.50 -32.21
N TRP A 525 0.90 42.27 -32.18
CA TRP A 525 0.21 41.59 -31.10
C TRP A 525 0.21 40.08 -31.35
N ILE A 526 0.58 39.30 -30.34
CA ILE A 526 0.45 37.84 -30.35
C ILE A 526 -0.38 37.35 -29.18
N SER A 527 -1.13 36.27 -29.40
CA SER A 527 -1.80 35.52 -28.33
C SER A 527 -0.79 35.01 -27.29
N LEU A 528 -1.03 35.33 -26.02
CA LEU A 528 -0.22 34.82 -24.91
C LEU A 528 -0.34 33.30 -24.78
N ASP A 529 -1.52 32.75 -25.05
CA ASP A 529 -1.77 31.32 -24.93
C ASP A 529 -0.98 30.54 -25.98
N TRP A 530 -1.00 31.00 -27.23
CA TRP A 530 -0.19 30.42 -28.29
C TRP A 530 1.31 30.50 -27.95
N LEU A 531 1.78 31.67 -27.52
CA LEU A 531 3.19 31.88 -27.20
C LEU A 531 3.66 31.01 -26.01
N ARG A 532 2.77 30.76 -25.03
CA ARG A 532 3.04 29.83 -23.91
C ARG A 532 3.17 28.40 -24.41
N GLN A 533 2.24 27.93 -25.24
CA GLN A 533 2.30 26.58 -25.80
C GLN A 533 3.55 26.39 -26.65
N TRP A 534 3.87 27.37 -27.50
CA TRP A 534 5.09 27.35 -28.31
C TRP A 534 6.36 27.32 -27.44
N ALA A 535 6.42 28.12 -26.36
CA ALA A 535 7.60 28.19 -25.50
C ALA A 535 7.79 26.98 -24.57
N ASP A 536 6.73 26.23 -24.26
CA ASP A 536 6.77 25.15 -23.26
C ASP A 536 6.70 23.74 -23.86
N ASN A 537 6.37 23.59 -25.14
CA ASN A 537 6.24 22.27 -25.78
C ASN A 537 7.46 21.92 -26.65
N ALA A 538 7.86 20.64 -26.59
CA ALA A 538 8.89 20.10 -27.48
C ALA A 538 8.43 20.11 -28.94
N THR A 539 7.16 19.76 -29.17
CA THR A 539 6.48 19.93 -30.45
C THR A 539 5.64 21.22 -30.40
N PRO A 540 6.06 22.30 -31.08
CA PRO A 540 5.29 23.54 -31.09
C PRO A 540 3.96 23.40 -31.83
N PRO A 541 2.99 24.31 -31.58
CA PRO A 541 1.81 24.46 -32.42
C PRO A 541 2.17 24.68 -33.90
N SER A 542 1.34 24.19 -34.81
CA SER A 542 1.61 24.19 -36.25
C SER A 542 1.61 25.59 -36.88
N SER A 543 0.75 26.50 -36.42
CA SER A 543 0.63 27.85 -36.94
C SER A 543 0.25 28.85 -35.86
N ILE A 544 0.60 30.14 -36.04
CA ILE A 544 0.22 31.23 -35.13
C ILE A 544 -1.30 31.41 -35.17
N ASP A 545 -1.95 31.42 -34.01
CA ASP A 545 -3.38 31.72 -33.87
C ASP A 545 -3.60 32.94 -32.97
N ASN A 546 -3.97 34.05 -33.62
CA ASN A 546 -4.32 35.31 -32.97
C ASN A 546 -5.83 35.57 -32.91
N SER A 547 -6.66 34.65 -33.41
CA SER A 547 -8.11 34.79 -33.41
C SER A 547 -8.70 35.01 -31.99
N PRO A 548 -8.19 34.35 -30.92
CA PRO A 548 -8.70 34.55 -29.57
C PRO A 548 -8.53 35.99 -29.03
N ILE A 549 -7.60 36.77 -29.58
CA ILE A 549 -7.34 38.14 -29.13
C ILE A 549 -8.05 39.21 -29.98
N GLN A 550 -8.76 38.81 -31.04
CA GLN A 550 -9.61 39.72 -31.80
C GLN A 550 -10.97 39.94 -31.11
N CYS A 551 -11.59 41.08 -31.38
CA CYS A 551 -13.01 41.32 -31.17
C CYS A 551 -13.80 40.99 -32.44
N GLU A 552 -15.12 41.09 -32.37
CA GLU A 552 -16.03 40.86 -33.50
C GLU A 552 -15.74 41.79 -34.70
N HIS A 553 -15.12 42.95 -34.47
CA HIS A 553 -14.65 43.86 -35.52
C HIS A 553 -13.34 43.43 -36.21
N GLY A 554 -12.80 42.25 -35.89
CA GLY A 554 -11.52 41.75 -36.43
C GLY A 554 -10.27 42.49 -35.90
N LYS A 555 -10.44 43.38 -34.92
CA LYS A 555 -9.37 44.20 -34.31
C LYS A 555 -9.11 43.82 -32.86
N VAL A 556 -8.09 44.38 -32.24
CA VAL A 556 -7.69 44.07 -30.87
C VAL A 556 -8.39 45.01 -29.86
N PRO A 557 -9.21 44.51 -28.91
CA PRO A 557 -9.85 45.34 -27.89
C PRO A 557 -8.97 45.51 -26.63
N ALA A 558 -9.10 46.65 -25.93
CA ALA A 558 -8.34 46.94 -24.71
C ALA A 558 -8.65 45.96 -23.55
N SER A 559 -9.84 45.35 -23.55
CA SER A 559 -10.24 44.34 -22.57
C SER A 559 -9.39 43.07 -22.62
N LYS A 560 -8.71 42.79 -23.74
CA LYS A 560 -7.89 41.58 -23.94
C LYS A 560 -6.39 41.81 -23.74
N VAL A 561 -5.96 42.99 -23.24
CA VAL A 561 -4.54 43.36 -23.08
C VAL A 561 -3.73 42.38 -22.23
N THR A 562 -4.34 41.76 -21.22
CA THR A 562 -3.68 40.76 -20.38
C THR A 562 -3.44 39.42 -21.06
N SER A 563 -4.16 39.14 -22.15
CA SER A 563 -4.12 37.88 -22.90
C SER A 563 -3.24 37.95 -24.15
N MET A 564 -2.49 39.03 -24.34
CA MET A 564 -1.63 39.24 -25.49
C MET A 564 -0.27 39.81 -25.10
N LYS A 565 0.71 39.66 -25.99
CA LYS A 565 2.06 40.20 -25.84
C LYS A 565 2.44 41.05 -27.05
N ARG A 566 3.28 42.05 -26.81
CA ARG A 566 3.77 42.97 -27.83
C ARG A 566 5.14 42.52 -28.33
N LEU A 567 5.17 42.00 -29.55
CA LEU A 567 6.39 41.50 -30.19
C LEU A 567 7.04 42.57 -31.05
N SER A 568 8.37 42.63 -31.00
CA SER A 568 9.17 43.38 -31.96
C SER A 568 8.95 42.84 -33.38
N ALA A 569 9.11 43.69 -34.40
CA ALA A 569 9.01 43.28 -35.80
C ALA A 569 9.95 42.10 -36.14
N LYS A 570 11.18 42.12 -35.61
CA LYS A 570 12.19 41.05 -35.83
C LYS A 570 11.72 39.70 -35.28
N ALA A 571 11.18 39.67 -34.06
CA ALA A 571 10.69 38.44 -33.47
C ALA A 571 9.41 37.93 -34.16
N TRP A 572 8.54 38.85 -34.58
CA TRP A 572 7.36 38.51 -35.37
C TRP A 572 7.72 37.85 -36.70
N GLU A 573 8.66 38.42 -37.47
CA GLU A 573 9.13 37.84 -38.73
C GLU A 573 9.75 36.46 -38.56
N LYS A 574 10.54 36.25 -37.50
CA LYS A 574 11.10 34.93 -37.16
C LYS A 574 10.03 33.88 -36.88
N LEU A 575 8.98 34.25 -36.15
CA LEU A 575 7.87 33.34 -35.86
C LEU A 575 7.00 33.11 -37.10
N LEU A 576 6.64 34.17 -37.82
CA LEU A 576 5.76 34.09 -38.99
C LEU A 576 6.41 33.31 -40.13
N SER A 577 7.70 33.50 -40.41
CA SER A 577 8.41 32.78 -41.47
C SER A 577 8.49 31.27 -41.21
N LYS A 578 8.57 30.86 -39.93
CA LYS A 578 8.71 29.45 -39.56
C LYS A 578 7.36 28.75 -39.34
N TYR A 579 6.38 29.42 -38.73
CA TYR A 579 5.11 28.81 -38.31
C TYR A 579 3.91 29.28 -39.16
N GLY A 580 4.01 30.41 -39.87
CA GLY A 580 2.87 30.98 -40.60
C GLY A 580 1.67 31.26 -39.69
N GLY A 581 0.47 31.28 -40.27
CA GLY A 581 -0.79 31.49 -39.55
C GLY A 581 -1.26 32.95 -39.56
N GLY A 582 -2.06 33.31 -38.57
CA GLY A 582 -2.64 34.65 -38.47
C GLY A 582 -3.79 34.73 -37.47
N PRO A 583 -4.55 35.84 -37.50
CA PRO A 583 -4.31 37.04 -38.31
C PRO A 583 -3.12 37.87 -37.81
N THR A 584 -2.49 38.60 -38.73
CA THR A 584 -1.46 39.59 -38.40
C THR A 584 -2.11 40.82 -37.79
N LEU A 585 -1.76 41.14 -36.55
CA LEU A 585 -2.33 42.26 -35.79
C LEU A 585 -1.21 43.23 -35.44
N SER A 586 -1.12 44.32 -36.18
CA SER A 586 -0.13 45.38 -36.01
C SER A 586 -0.53 46.41 -34.94
N LYS A 587 0.28 47.46 -34.76
CA LYS A 587 -0.08 48.61 -33.92
C LYS A 587 -1.38 49.29 -34.33
N ASP A 588 -1.72 49.26 -35.61
CA ASP A 588 -2.88 49.98 -36.17
C ASP A 588 -4.19 49.20 -36.03
N ASP A 589 -4.11 47.93 -35.60
CA ASP A 589 -5.25 47.03 -35.41
C ASP A 589 -5.91 47.16 -34.03
N VAL A 590 -5.70 48.29 -33.35
CA VAL A 590 -6.44 48.65 -32.13
C VAL A 590 -7.90 48.97 -32.47
N CYS A 591 -8.84 48.36 -31.73
CA CYS A 591 -10.26 48.55 -31.97
C CYS A 591 -10.81 49.83 -31.31
N LYS A 592 -11.02 50.87 -32.10
CA LYS A 592 -11.59 52.15 -31.64
C LYS A 592 -13.06 52.06 -31.24
N GLU A 593 -13.86 51.21 -31.88
CA GLU A 593 -15.27 51.04 -31.53
C GLU A 593 -15.42 50.38 -30.15
N CYS A 594 -14.70 49.28 -29.90
CA CYS A 594 -14.64 48.67 -28.57
C CYS A 594 -14.14 49.65 -27.49
N LEU A 595 -13.21 50.58 -27.83
CA LEU A 595 -12.77 51.61 -26.89
C LEU A 595 -13.88 52.62 -26.55
N LYS A 596 -14.68 53.04 -27.53
CA LYS A 596 -15.84 53.91 -27.29
C LYS A 596 -16.90 53.19 -26.44
N ASP A 597 -17.13 51.91 -26.70
CA ASP A 597 -18.08 51.11 -25.92
C ASP A 597 -17.62 50.94 -24.47
N VAL A 598 -16.33 50.65 -24.26
CA VAL A 598 -15.73 50.59 -22.92
C VAL A 598 -15.81 51.95 -22.22
N ALA A 599 -15.55 53.05 -22.93
CA ALA A 599 -15.67 54.40 -22.38
C ALA A 599 -17.12 54.75 -21.99
N LYS A 600 -18.09 54.44 -22.87
CA LYS A 600 -19.53 54.62 -22.62
C LYS A 600 -20.01 53.79 -21.44
N THR A 601 -19.58 52.53 -21.36
CA THR A 601 -19.93 51.64 -20.25
C THR A 601 -19.33 52.15 -18.94
N ALA A 602 -18.06 52.55 -18.94
CA ALA A 602 -17.37 53.08 -17.77
C ALA A 602 -18.02 54.36 -17.22
N VAL A 603 -18.41 55.30 -18.09
CA VAL A 603 -19.08 56.55 -17.67
C VAL A 603 -20.52 56.29 -17.23
N SER A 604 -21.26 55.42 -17.94
CA SER A 604 -22.62 55.03 -17.52
C SER A 604 -22.62 54.36 -16.15
N ALA A 605 -21.61 53.53 -15.87
CA ALA A 605 -21.40 52.93 -14.55
C ALA A 605 -21.08 53.98 -13.47
N ASP A 606 -20.38 55.07 -13.81
CA ASP A 606 -20.12 56.19 -12.88
C ASP A 606 -21.39 56.95 -12.53
N VAL A 607 -22.17 57.33 -13.54
CA VAL A 607 -23.45 58.02 -13.36
C VAL A 607 -24.40 57.16 -12.51
N TYR A 608 -24.40 55.84 -12.72
CA TYR A 608 -25.14 54.91 -11.89
C TYR A 608 -24.61 54.85 -10.44
N ARG A 609 -23.28 54.80 -10.23
CA ARG A 609 -22.67 54.79 -8.89
C ARG A 609 -22.98 56.06 -8.11
N ASP A 610 -22.91 57.23 -8.75
CA ASP A 610 -23.18 58.53 -8.13
C ASP A 610 -24.66 58.66 -7.74
N ARG A 611 -25.59 58.31 -8.64
CA ARG A 611 -27.03 58.28 -8.33
C ARG A 611 -27.38 57.24 -7.26
N LYS A 612 -26.73 56.07 -7.28
CA LYS A 612 -26.88 55.05 -6.23
C LYS A 612 -26.39 55.56 -4.87
N ALA A 613 -25.29 56.31 -4.85
CA ALA A 613 -24.75 56.88 -3.61
C ALA A 613 -25.69 57.94 -3.01
N SER A 614 -26.31 58.80 -3.83
CA SER A 614 -27.26 59.81 -3.35
C SER A 614 -28.56 59.22 -2.80
N LEU A 615 -29.01 58.08 -3.34
CA LEU A 615 -30.24 57.40 -2.92
C LEU A 615 -30.04 56.35 -1.81
N LYS A 616 -28.79 56.10 -1.40
CA LYS A 616 -28.43 55.10 -0.39
C LYS A 616 -29.12 55.33 0.95
N ASN A 617 -29.15 56.57 1.42
CA ASN A 617 -29.77 56.93 2.69
C ASN A 617 -31.29 56.68 2.69
N LEU A 618 -31.96 56.89 1.54
CA LEU A 618 -33.39 56.63 1.40
C LEU A 618 -33.70 55.13 1.45
N ALA A 619 -32.85 54.30 0.83
CA ALA A 619 -32.99 52.85 0.87
C ALA A 619 -32.73 52.27 2.28
N GLU A 620 -31.75 52.80 3.01
CA GLU A 620 -31.48 52.41 4.40
C GLU A 620 -32.64 52.82 5.34
N ALA A 621 -33.19 54.03 5.16
CA ALA A 621 -34.35 54.50 5.91
C ALA A 621 -35.61 53.65 5.67
N ALA A 622 -35.87 53.27 4.41
CA ALA A 622 -36.97 52.38 4.07
C ALA A 622 -36.83 51.01 4.75
N LEU A 623 -35.63 50.40 4.74
CA LEU A 623 -35.38 49.12 5.41
C LEU A 623 -35.55 49.17 6.94
N ALA A 624 -35.30 50.33 7.54
CA ALA A 624 -35.50 50.60 8.97
C ALA A 624 -36.97 50.83 9.36
N GLY A 625 -37.89 50.90 8.39
CA GLY A 625 -39.33 51.04 8.64
C GLY A 625 -39.82 52.48 8.76
N SER A 626 -39.00 53.47 8.41
CA SER A 626 -39.43 54.86 8.35
C SER A 626 -40.33 55.06 7.13
N ILE A 627 -41.61 55.37 7.35
CA ILE A 627 -42.60 55.61 6.30
C ILE A 627 -42.45 57.06 5.82
N PRO A 628 -42.13 57.32 4.53
CA PRO A 628 -42.10 58.68 4.01
C PRO A 628 -43.51 59.23 3.79
N GLU A 629 -43.72 60.52 4.03
CA GLU A 629 -44.95 61.22 3.59
C GLU A 629 -44.95 61.31 2.05
N GLY A 630 -45.92 60.65 1.39
CA GLY A 630 -46.09 60.69 -0.07
C GLY A 630 -46.38 59.32 -0.73
N PRO A 631 -46.51 59.28 -2.07
CA PRO A 631 -46.72 58.03 -2.81
C PRO A 631 -45.52 57.10 -2.63
N SER A 632 -45.82 55.83 -2.35
CA SER A 632 -44.81 54.85 -2.00
C SER A 632 -45.14 53.47 -2.59
N TYR A 633 -44.10 52.69 -2.89
CA TYR A 633 -44.20 51.43 -3.63
C TYR A 633 -43.56 50.28 -2.86
N PHE A 634 -44.13 49.08 -2.96
CA PHE A 634 -43.61 47.88 -2.32
C PHE A 634 -42.48 47.24 -3.13
N ILE A 635 -41.35 47.00 -2.47
CA ILE A 635 -40.18 46.27 -2.98
C ILE A 635 -39.85 45.10 -2.05
N SER A 636 -39.23 44.03 -2.57
CA SER A 636 -38.68 42.97 -1.72
C SER A 636 -37.59 43.50 -0.78
N LYS A 637 -37.78 43.30 0.52
CA LYS A 637 -36.83 43.69 1.58
C LYS A 637 -35.46 43.02 1.39
N ALA A 638 -35.46 41.75 0.96
CA ALA A 638 -34.24 40.99 0.69
C ALA A 638 -33.47 41.55 -0.51
N TRP A 639 -34.21 41.89 -1.58
CA TRP A 639 -33.64 42.47 -2.79
C TRP A 639 -33.02 43.84 -2.52
N LEU A 640 -33.72 44.74 -1.83
CA LEU A 640 -33.22 46.09 -1.50
C LEU A 640 -31.98 46.04 -0.60
N SER A 641 -31.97 45.12 0.38
CA SER A 641 -30.81 44.88 1.26
C SER A 641 -29.59 44.41 0.48
N HIS A 642 -29.78 43.55 -0.53
CA HIS A 642 -28.70 43.10 -1.40
C HIS A 642 -28.20 44.23 -2.31
N TRP A 643 -29.10 44.97 -2.92
CA TRP A 643 -28.77 46.12 -3.78
C TRP A 643 -27.87 47.14 -3.04
N LEU A 644 -28.15 47.44 -1.77
CA LEU A 644 -27.32 48.30 -0.92
C LEU A 644 -25.90 47.76 -0.68
N ARG A 645 -25.74 46.44 -0.54
CA ARG A 645 -24.45 45.81 -0.25
C ARG A 645 -23.58 45.57 -1.48
N ARG A 646 -24.15 45.61 -2.69
CA ARG A 646 -23.43 45.40 -3.97
C ARG A 646 -22.37 46.50 -4.19
N LYS A 647 -21.08 46.11 -4.21
CA LYS A 647 -19.92 46.99 -4.50
C LYS A 647 -19.52 47.03 -5.98
N ASN A 648 -19.70 45.93 -6.72
CA ASN A 648 -19.44 45.82 -8.16
C ASN A 648 -20.73 45.34 -8.86
N VAL A 649 -20.99 45.87 -10.06
CA VAL A 649 -22.22 45.60 -10.82
C VAL A 649 -22.12 44.33 -11.69
N ASP A 650 -20.90 43.86 -12.02
CA ASP A 650 -20.65 42.79 -13.01
C ASP A 650 -20.77 41.34 -12.53
N ILE A 651 -21.53 41.02 -11.48
CA ILE A 651 -21.73 39.62 -11.06
C ILE A 651 -23.23 39.33 -10.93
N THR A 652 -23.76 38.61 -11.92
CA THR A 652 -25.11 38.05 -11.90
C THR A 652 -25.14 36.88 -10.90
N PHE A 653 -25.92 37.04 -9.85
CA PHE A 653 -26.29 35.99 -8.90
C PHE A 653 -27.81 35.95 -8.90
N ASP A 654 -28.40 34.80 -8.58
CA ASP A 654 -29.83 34.40 -8.61
C ASP A 654 -30.91 35.41 -8.10
N ALA A 655 -30.52 36.58 -7.62
CA ALA A 655 -31.37 37.73 -7.27
C ALA A 655 -31.85 38.58 -8.49
N ASP A 656 -31.61 38.13 -9.73
CA ASP A 656 -31.87 38.91 -10.95
C ASP A 656 -33.33 38.84 -11.45
N LYS A 657 -34.29 38.42 -10.61
CA LYS A 657 -35.71 38.50 -10.98
C LYS A 657 -36.33 39.90 -10.84
N GLY A 658 -35.56 40.92 -10.43
CA GLY A 658 -36.04 42.31 -10.29
C GLY A 658 -36.67 42.63 -8.92
N PRO A 659 -36.89 43.92 -8.62
CA PRO A 659 -37.21 44.42 -7.26
C PRO A 659 -38.56 43.93 -6.71
N THR A 660 -39.53 43.62 -7.59
CA THR A 660 -40.89 43.23 -7.22
C THR A 660 -41.21 41.76 -7.49
N SER A 661 -40.32 40.99 -8.13
CA SER A 661 -40.64 39.62 -8.54
C SER A 661 -40.88 38.66 -7.39
N ALA A 662 -40.14 38.80 -6.28
CA ALA A 662 -40.38 38.01 -5.07
C ALA A 662 -41.72 38.33 -4.39
N LEU A 663 -42.40 39.41 -4.81
CA LEU A 663 -43.70 39.82 -4.31
C LEU A 663 -44.85 39.44 -5.27
N ARG A 664 -44.56 38.89 -6.45
CA ARG A 664 -45.57 38.53 -7.45
C ARG A 664 -45.97 37.07 -7.25
N CYS A 665 -47.27 36.80 -7.12
CA CYS A 665 -47.79 35.43 -7.15
C CYS A 665 -47.92 34.92 -8.60
N SER A 666 -48.11 33.61 -8.77
CA SER A 666 -48.38 33.01 -10.09
C SER A 666 -49.64 33.55 -10.78
N HIS A 667 -50.55 34.17 -10.03
CA HIS A 667 -51.74 34.83 -10.56
C HIS A 667 -51.50 36.28 -11.00
N GLY A 668 -50.26 36.78 -10.88
CA GLY A 668 -49.88 38.14 -11.28
C GLY A 668 -50.10 39.23 -10.23
N ASN A 669 -50.78 38.92 -9.12
CA ASN A 669 -51.12 39.87 -8.04
C ASN A 669 -50.09 39.86 -6.90
N LEU A 670 -50.22 40.82 -5.97
CA LEU A 670 -49.34 40.97 -4.80
C LEU A 670 -49.47 39.78 -3.85
N LEU A 671 -48.35 39.12 -3.56
CA LEU A 671 -48.29 37.95 -2.70
C LEU A 671 -48.50 38.37 -1.22
N PRO A 672 -49.31 37.64 -0.44
CA PRO A 672 -49.52 37.97 0.98
C PRO A 672 -48.23 37.94 1.80
N GLU A 673 -48.13 38.79 2.81
CA GLU A 673 -46.88 39.04 3.55
C GLU A 673 -46.40 37.86 4.41
N HIS A 674 -47.30 36.95 4.76
CA HIS A 674 -47.00 35.71 5.45
C HIS A 674 -46.47 34.61 4.51
N ALA A 675 -46.52 34.80 3.19
CA ALA A 675 -45.91 33.88 2.23
C ALA A 675 -44.37 33.87 2.34
N SER A 676 -43.77 32.72 2.06
CA SER A 676 -42.30 32.57 2.12
C SER A 676 -41.62 33.47 1.08
N GLY A 677 -40.61 34.24 1.51
CA GLY A 677 -39.88 35.16 0.64
C GLY A 677 -40.56 36.51 0.34
N ALA A 678 -41.85 36.68 0.67
CA ALA A 678 -42.67 37.85 0.31
C ALA A 678 -42.49 39.07 1.23
N LYS A 679 -41.40 39.16 2.00
CA LYS A 679 -41.16 40.30 2.90
C LYS A 679 -40.98 41.57 2.07
N ARG A 680 -41.93 42.48 2.19
CA ARG A 680 -41.97 43.76 1.47
C ARG A 680 -41.51 44.93 2.34
N VAL A 681 -41.06 45.98 1.70
CA VAL A 681 -40.73 47.28 2.29
C VAL A 681 -41.31 48.36 1.39
N SER A 682 -41.91 49.38 1.99
CA SER A 682 -42.40 50.54 1.25
C SER A 682 -41.24 51.51 1.01
N VAL A 683 -41.04 51.92 -0.24
CA VAL A 683 -40.03 52.90 -0.63
C VAL A 683 -40.68 54.15 -1.22
N PRO A 684 -40.08 55.34 -1.05
CA PRO A 684 -40.57 56.56 -1.69
C PRO A 684 -40.48 56.46 -3.21
N GLU A 685 -41.39 57.16 -3.90
CA GLU A 685 -41.46 57.22 -5.36
C GLU A 685 -40.13 57.56 -6.05
N SER A 686 -39.34 58.48 -5.49
CA SER A 686 -38.03 58.85 -6.05
C SER A 686 -37.03 57.70 -6.10
N LEU A 687 -37.02 56.83 -5.09
CA LEU A 687 -36.20 55.62 -5.06
C LEU A 687 -36.77 54.56 -6.01
N TRP A 688 -38.08 54.40 -6.05
CA TRP A 688 -38.74 53.47 -6.97
C TRP A 688 -38.46 53.81 -8.45
N LEU A 689 -38.63 55.07 -8.85
CA LEU A 689 -38.39 55.51 -10.22
C LEU A 689 -36.94 55.28 -10.66
N PHE A 690 -35.96 55.54 -9.79
CA PHE A 690 -34.55 55.24 -10.09
C PHE A 690 -34.31 53.74 -10.29
N LEU A 691 -34.85 52.90 -9.41
CA LEU A 691 -34.71 51.44 -9.52
C LEU A 691 -35.43 50.91 -10.77
N TYR A 692 -36.61 51.46 -11.07
CA TYR A 692 -37.37 51.12 -12.27
C TYR A 692 -36.61 51.52 -13.53
N GLU A 693 -36.11 52.75 -13.65
CA GLU A 693 -35.35 53.22 -14.84
C GLU A 693 -34.05 52.44 -15.07
N THR A 694 -33.36 52.05 -14.00
CA THR A 694 -32.06 51.36 -14.10
C THR A 694 -32.19 49.85 -14.35
N ILE A 695 -33.33 49.23 -13.99
CA ILE A 695 -33.55 47.78 -14.07
C ILE A 695 -34.51 47.42 -15.21
N ALA A 696 -35.46 48.29 -15.58
CA ALA A 696 -36.41 48.07 -16.68
C ALA A 696 -35.74 47.96 -18.06
N ARG A 697 -34.46 48.34 -18.19
CA ARG A 697 -33.69 48.13 -19.43
C ARG A 697 -33.23 46.68 -19.62
N GLU A 698 -33.30 45.82 -18.61
CA GLU A 698 -32.82 44.43 -18.64
C GLU A 698 -33.95 43.39 -18.46
N ALA A 699 -35.15 43.78 -18.04
CA ALA A 699 -36.25 42.86 -17.74
C ALA A 699 -37.60 43.36 -18.27
N ASP A 700 -38.20 42.61 -19.19
CA ASP A 700 -39.44 42.97 -19.93
C ASP A 700 -40.75 42.90 -19.12
N ASP A 701 -40.73 42.58 -17.81
CA ASP A 701 -41.96 42.22 -17.08
C ASP A 701 -41.98 42.69 -15.60
N ILE A 702 -41.59 43.95 -15.33
CA ILE A 702 -41.62 44.54 -13.97
C ILE A 702 -43.03 45.07 -13.66
N VAL A 703 -43.74 44.41 -12.74
CA VAL A 703 -45.04 44.86 -12.21
C VAL A 703 -44.84 45.81 -11.03
N THR A 704 -45.56 46.93 -11.02
CA THR A 704 -45.61 47.95 -9.96
C THR A 704 -46.65 47.61 -8.88
N PHE A 705 -46.27 47.74 -7.60
CA PHE A 705 -47.18 47.56 -6.47
C PHE A 705 -47.20 48.80 -5.57
N PRO A 706 -48.16 49.73 -5.75
CA PRO A 706 -48.43 50.82 -4.81
C PRO A 706 -48.70 50.32 -3.38
N SER A 707 -48.39 51.13 -2.37
CA SER A 707 -48.49 50.72 -0.96
C SER A 707 -49.91 50.44 -0.46
N ASP A 708 -50.93 50.80 -1.21
CA ASP A 708 -52.35 50.52 -0.98
C ASP A 708 -52.86 49.24 -1.69
N THR A 709 -51.99 48.55 -2.45
CA THR A 709 -52.34 47.33 -3.18
C THR A 709 -52.70 46.20 -2.22
N GLN A 710 -53.88 45.61 -2.43
CA GLN A 710 -54.37 44.49 -1.62
C GLN A 710 -53.64 43.17 -1.97
N PRO A 711 -53.42 42.28 -0.99
CA PRO A 711 -52.87 40.94 -1.24
C PRO A 711 -53.81 40.08 -2.10
N CYS A 712 -53.24 39.07 -2.77
CA CYS A 712 -54.00 38.12 -3.57
C CYS A 712 -54.87 37.21 -2.69
N GLU A 713 -56.18 37.36 -2.77
CA GLU A 713 -57.19 36.59 -2.02
C GLU A 713 -57.01 35.07 -2.18
N ILE A 714 -56.78 34.58 -3.40
CA ILE A 714 -56.57 33.14 -3.68
C ILE A 714 -55.35 32.59 -2.94
N CYS A 715 -54.28 33.38 -2.85
CA CYS A 715 -53.08 32.99 -2.12
C CYS A 715 -53.28 33.10 -0.61
N ASP A 716 -54.02 34.11 -0.15
CA ASP A 716 -54.32 34.36 1.26
C ASP A 716 -55.20 33.24 1.85
N ASP A 717 -56.23 32.82 1.12
CA ASP A 717 -57.09 31.69 1.50
C ASP A 717 -56.32 30.37 1.55
N LYS A 718 -55.46 30.12 0.55
CA LYS A 718 -54.60 28.92 0.52
C LYS A 718 -53.59 28.92 1.65
N LEU A 719 -52.97 30.06 1.95
CA LEU A 719 -51.98 30.18 3.01
C LEU A 719 -52.62 30.14 4.40
N SER A 720 -53.86 30.64 4.56
CA SER A 720 -54.65 30.50 5.78
C SER A 720 -55.10 29.06 6.02
N ALA A 721 -55.51 28.34 4.97
CA ALA A 721 -55.77 26.90 5.05
C ALA A 721 -54.50 26.12 5.43
N VAL A 722 -53.36 26.43 4.82
CA VAL A 722 -52.04 25.84 5.15
C VAL A 722 -51.61 26.20 6.57
N ALA A 723 -51.84 27.41 7.05
CA ALA A 723 -51.53 27.83 8.41
C ALA A 723 -52.34 27.03 9.46
N SER A 724 -53.62 26.75 9.19
CA SER A 724 -54.44 25.89 10.06
C SER A 724 -53.95 24.45 10.11
N VAL A 725 -53.49 23.89 8.96
CA VAL A 725 -52.89 22.56 8.90
C VAL A 725 -51.52 22.53 9.57
N GLU A 726 -50.71 23.57 9.41
CA GLU A 726 -49.42 23.71 10.08
C GLU A 726 -49.54 23.89 11.60
N ASP A 727 -50.55 24.61 12.09
CA ASP A 727 -50.77 24.79 13.53
C ASP A 727 -51.27 23.49 14.18
N ASN A 728 -52.13 22.73 13.49
CA ASN A 728 -52.48 21.36 13.90
C ASN A 728 -51.25 20.45 13.91
N LEU A 729 -50.41 20.51 12.87
CA LEU A 729 -49.19 19.72 12.78
C LEU A 729 -48.15 20.12 13.85
N ARG A 730 -48.03 21.41 14.16
CA ARG A 730 -47.17 21.90 15.25
C ARG A 730 -47.68 21.44 16.61
N ALA A 731 -49.01 21.43 16.83
CA ALA A 731 -49.61 20.91 18.05
C ALA A 731 -49.34 19.41 18.22
N VAL A 732 -49.50 18.62 17.15
CA VAL A 732 -49.17 17.18 17.13
C VAL A 732 -47.67 16.97 17.42
N LYS A 733 -46.77 17.63 16.69
CA LYS A 733 -45.31 17.53 16.91
C LYS A 733 -44.88 18.04 18.29
N LEU A 734 -45.59 19.01 18.88
CA LEU A 734 -45.34 19.48 20.24
C LEU A 734 -45.76 18.42 21.26
N LYS A 735 -46.92 17.79 21.07
CA LYS A 735 -47.40 16.67 21.90
C LYS A 735 -46.41 15.51 21.87
N GLN A 736 -45.96 15.06 20.69
CA GLN A 736 -44.95 13.99 20.57
C GLN A 736 -43.62 14.35 21.26
N ARG A 737 -43.20 15.63 21.19
CA ARG A 737 -42.00 16.10 21.90
C ARG A 737 -42.14 16.08 23.42
N GLN A 738 -43.33 16.33 23.93
CA GLN A 738 -43.65 16.23 25.36
C GLN A 738 -43.73 14.76 25.80
N SER A 739 -44.37 13.89 25.00
CA SER A 739 -44.47 12.45 25.28
C SER A 739 -43.10 11.77 25.35
N HIS A 740 -42.16 12.16 24.47
CA HIS A 740 -40.89 11.45 24.25
C HIS A 740 -39.63 12.28 24.60
N GLU A 741 -39.71 13.13 25.61
CA GLU A 741 -38.65 14.06 26.00
C GLU A 741 -37.28 13.37 26.19
N LYS A 742 -37.28 12.19 26.84
CA LYS A 742 -36.07 11.41 27.11
C LYS A 742 -35.40 10.92 25.82
N LEU A 743 -36.18 10.40 24.87
CA LEU A 743 -35.68 9.91 23.58
C LEU A 743 -35.13 11.04 22.70
N ILE A 744 -35.67 12.25 22.82
CA ILE A 744 -35.23 13.43 22.06
C ILE A 744 -33.92 14.00 22.60
N SER A 745 -33.75 14.00 23.92
CA SER A 745 -32.54 14.52 24.57
C SER A 745 -31.26 13.77 24.20
N GLY A 746 -31.37 12.60 23.58
CA GLY A 746 -30.24 11.74 23.19
C GLY A 746 -29.46 11.18 24.38
N LYS A 747 -29.90 11.43 25.62
CA LYS A 747 -29.30 10.86 26.82
C LYS A 747 -29.74 9.41 26.95
N GLY A 748 -28.81 8.48 26.85
CA GLY A 748 -29.06 7.07 27.14
C GLY A 748 -29.63 6.92 28.56
N PHE A 749 -30.66 6.10 28.71
CA PHE A 749 -31.26 5.79 30.01
C PHE A 749 -30.66 4.50 30.59
N ALA A 750 -30.73 4.37 31.91
CA ALA A 750 -30.32 3.14 32.58
C ALA A 750 -31.34 2.05 32.28
N LEU A 751 -30.85 0.91 31.79
CA LEU A 751 -31.62 -0.28 31.54
C LEU A 751 -31.54 -1.18 32.78
N ASN A 752 -32.67 -1.77 33.14
CA ASN A 752 -32.79 -2.63 34.31
C ASN A 752 -33.01 -4.08 33.86
N PRO A 753 -32.37 -5.06 34.52
CA PRO A 753 -32.60 -6.48 34.26
C PRO A 753 -34.05 -6.87 34.57
N GLY A 754 -34.63 -7.78 33.77
CA GLY A 754 -36.02 -8.25 33.95
C GLY A 754 -37.12 -7.26 33.56
N GLN A 755 -36.76 -6.07 33.06
CA GLN A 755 -37.71 -5.10 32.52
C GLN A 755 -37.89 -5.32 31.01
N LYS A 756 -39.13 -5.18 30.53
CA LYS A 756 -39.47 -5.27 29.10
C LYS A 756 -39.16 -3.95 28.39
N TYR A 757 -38.52 -4.08 27.23
CA TYR A 757 -38.18 -3.00 26.32
C TYR A 757 -38.62 -3.35 24.90
N TYR A 758 -38.56 -2.37 23.99
CA TYR A 758 -38.92 -2.56 22.58
C TYR A 758 -37.80 -2.10 21.64
N LEU A 759 -37.75 -2.68 20.44
CA LEU A 759 -36.72 -2.44 19.44
C LEU A 759 -37.26 -1.66 18.25
N VAL A 760 -36.53 -0.62 17.85
CA VAL A 760 -36.85 0.23 16.69
C VAL A 760 -35.57 0.51 15.89
N PRO A 761 -35.60 0.57 14.54
CA PRO A 761 -34.43 0.93 13.75
C PRO A 761 -33.81 2.27 14.19
N SER A 762 -32.49 2.31 14.38
CA SER A 762 -31.79 3.55 14.77
C SER A 762 -31.86 4.63 13.69
N SER A 763 -31.93 4.24 12.42
CA SER A 763 -32.15 5.13 11.27
C SER A 763 -33.52 5.80 11.35
N TRP A 764 -34.58 5.02 11.55
CA TRP A 764 -35.95 5.53 11.68
C TRP A 764 -36.11 6.49 12.87
N LEU A 765 -35.56 6.13 14.04
CA LEU A 765 -35.56 7.03 15.20
C LEU A 765 -34.81 8.34 14.94
N SER A 766 -33.76 8.31 14.13
CA SER A 766 -33.01 9.52 13.77
C SER A 766 -33.79 10.41 12.80
N GLU A 767 -34.49 9.83 11.83
CA GLU A 767 -35.40 10.53 10.92
C GLU A 767 -36.59 11.14 11.68
N TRP A 768 -37.23 10.37 12.56
CA TRP A 768 -38.31 10.86 13.42
C TRP A 768 -37.84 12.00 14.34
N ARG A 769 -36.67 11.88 14.98
CA ARG A 769 -36.08 12.97 15.78
C ARG A 769 -35.85 14.22 14.94
N ALA A 770 -35.33 14.09 13.72
CA ALA A 770 -35.15 15.23 12.82
C ALA A 770 -36.50 15.86 12.44
N TYR A 771 -37.52 15.03 12.18
CA TYR A 771 -38.86 15.48 11.79
C TYR A 771 -39.60 16.25 12.89
N ILE A 772 -39.48 15.84 14.16
CA ILE A 772 -40.15 16.51 15.30
C ILE A 772 -39.36 17.71 15.84
N THR A 773 -38.03 17.72 15.70
CA THR A 773 -37.18 18.85 16.15
C THR A 773 -37.00 19.94 15.11
N ALA A 774 -37.41 19.69 13.86
CA ALA A 774 -37.45 20.69 12.81
C ALA A 774 -38.27 21.92 13.23
N THR A 775 -37.60 23.07 13.32
CA THR A 775 -38.21 24.37 13.62
C THR A 775 -37.90 25.34 12.50
N GLY A 776 -38.90 26.12 12.04
CA GLY A 776 -38.73 27.12 10.98
C GLY A 776 -39.73 26.99 9.82
N LYS A 777 -39.56 27.81 8.77
CA LYS A 777 -40.52 28.04 7.67
C LYS A 777 -40.79 26.85 6.72
N ASN A 778 -40.28 25.66 7.05
CA ASN A 778 -40.28 24.45 6.21
C ASN A 778 -40.73 23.22 7.02
N VAL A 779 -41.67 23.38 7.98
CA VAL A 779 -42.19 22.25 8.81
C VAL A 779 -42.88 21.19 7.95
N SER A 780 -43.46 21.62 6.83
CA SER A 780 -44.26 20.86 5.88
C SER A 780 -43.45 20.26 4.72
N SER A 781 -42.18 20.64 4.55
CA SER A 781 -41.33 20.16 3.44
C SER A 781 -40.35 19.04 3.81
N LEU A 782 -40.28 18.67 5.08
CA LEU A 782 -39.54 17.48 5.51
C LEU A 782 -40.45 16.26 5.34
N PRO A 783 -40.01 15.21 4.63
CA PRO A 783 -40.80 14.00 4.50
C PRO A 783 -41.09 13.44 5.89
N GLU A 784 -42.35 13.10 6.14
CA GLU A 784 -42.74 12.34 7.32
C GLU A 784 -41.98 11.00 7.29
N PRO A 785 -41.42 10.55 8.42
CA PRO A 785 -40.75 9.25 8.45
C PRO A 785 -41.74 8.17 8.01
N GLN A 786 -41.22 7.10 7.42
CA GLN A 786 -42.02 5.95 7.00
C GLN A 786 -42.91 5.47 8.17
N SER A 787 -44.12 4.99 7.90
CA SER A 787 -45.04 4.50 8.95
C SER A 787 -44.32 3.53 9.89
N LEU A 788 -44.53 3.69 11.21
CA LEU A 788 -43.91 2.84 12.22
C LEU A 788 -44.18 1.34 11.96
N GLU A 789 -45.39 0.99 11.52
CA GLU A 789 -45.76 -0.38 11.12
C GLU A 789 -44.84 -0.94 10.03
N ALA A 790 -44.64 -0.21 8.93
CA ALA A 790 -43.73 -0.64 7.86
C ALA A 790 -42.27 -0.72 8.32
N ALA A 791 -41.84 0.16 9.22
CA ALA A 791 -40.50 0.10 9.81
C ALA A 791 -40.32 -1.16 10.67
N ILE A 792 -41.32 -1.55 11.46
CA ILE A 792 -41.33 -2.78 12.26
C ILE A 792 -41.39 -4.02 11.36
N ASN A 793 -42.21 -4.00 10.32
CA ASN A 793 -42.32 -5.13 9.39
C ASN A 793 -41.01 -5.37 8.63
N SER A 794 -40.24 -4.30 8.34
CA SER A 794 -38.91 -4.41 7.74
C SER A 794 -37.85 -5.06 8.66
N LEU A 795 -38.12 -5.15 9.97
CA LEU A 795 -37.21 -5.80 10.92
C LEU A 795 -37.17 -7.30 10.76
N LYS A 796 -38.23 -7.91 10.22
CA LYS A 796 -38.39 -9.37 10.16
C LYS A 796 -38.01 -9.89 8.79
N CYS A 797 -37.31 -11.01 8.75
CA CYS A 797 -37.03 -11.74 7.52
C CYS A 797 -38.32 -12.35 6.97
N GLU A 798 -38.62 -12.15 5.67
CA GLU A 798 -39.79 -12.75 5.02
C GLU A 798 -39.80 -14.29 5.09
N LYS A 799 -38.62 -14.93 5.10
CA LYS A 799 -38.51 -16.40 5.12
C LYS A 799 -38.65 -17.01 6.52
N HIS A 800 -38.17 -16.30 7.56
CA HIS A 800 -38.00 -16.88 8.89
C HIS A 800 -38.81 -16.17 9.98
N SER A 801 -39.43 -15.03 9.68
CA SER A 801 -40.15 -14.17 10.65
C SER A 801 -39.31 -13.76 11.88
N ARG A 802 -37.98 -13.77 11.74
CA ARG A 802 -36.96 -13.44 12.76
C ARG A 802 -36.25 -12.13 12.44
N LEU A 803 -35.61 -11.48 13.42
CA LEU A 803 -35.02 -10.15 13.25
C LEU A 803 -33.79 -10.16 12.32
N LEU A 804 -33.74 -9.24 11.35
CA LEU A 804 -32.68 -9.10 10.35
C LEU A 804 -31.47 -8.27 10.81
N GLN A 805 -31.51 -7.73 12.03
CA GLN A 805 -30.45 -6.92 12.63
C GLN A 805 -30.33 -7.23 14.12
N ARG A 806 -29.12 -7.06 14.67
CA ARG A 806 -28.85 -7.22 16.11
C ARG A 806 -29.21 -5.94 16.89
N PRO A 807 -29.68 -6.04 18.14
CA PRO A 807 -29.75 -4.91 19.07
C PRO A 807 -28.39 -4.26 19.28
N LEU A 808 -28.40 -2.96 19.55
CA LEU A 808 -27.19 -2.23 19.94
C LEU A 808 -26.61 -2.77 21.26
N ASP A 809 -25.29 -2.85 21.33
CA ASP A 809 -24.56 -3.31 22.51
C ASP A 809 -24.99 -2.54 23.78
N ILE A 810 -25.12 -3.26 24.88
CA ILE A 810 -25.30 -2.67 26.21
C ILE A 810 -23.97 -2.57 26.96
N VAL A 811 -23.77 -1.46 27.67
CA VAL A 811 -22.56 -1.16 28.44
C VAL A 811 -22.90 -1.24 29.92
N TYR A 812 -22.22 -2.13 30.65
CA TYR A 812 -22.32 -2.22 32.11
C TYR A 812 -21.14 -1.48 32.77
N LYS A 813 -21.43 -0.36 33.46
CA LYS A 813 -20.42 0.43 34.19
C LYS A 813 -20.98 0.90 35.53
N ARG A 814 -20.23 0.66 36.62
CA ARG A 814 -20.56 1.08 38.00
C ARG A 814 -21.97 0.67 38.46
N GLY A 815 -22.42 -0.53 38.10
CA GLY A 815 -23.76 -1.04 38.44
C GLY A 815 -24.90 -0.57 37.54
N GLY A 816 -24.66 0.33 36.59
CA GLY A 816 -25.65 0.77 35.60
C GLY A 816 -25.44 0.08 34.24
N ILE A 817 -26.54 -0.36 33.62
CA ILE A 817 -26.56 -0.86 32.24
C ILE A 817 -27.08 0.27 31.35
N THR A 818 -26.40 0.62 30.28
CA THR A 818 -26.85 1.66 29.34
C THR A 818 -26.62 1.19 27.91
N GLN A 819 -27.54 1.48 27.00
CA GLN A 819 -27.34 1.20 25.58
C GLN A 819 -26.22 2.08 24.98
N LYS A 820 -25.39 1.51 24.12
CA LYS A 820 -24.37 2.24 23.36
C LYS A 820 -25.03 3.11 22.27
N THR A 821 -24.58 4.34 22.12
CA THR A 821 -25.08 5.28 21.09
C THR A 821 -24.40 5.02 19.74
N SER A 822 -25.19 4.75 18.70
CA SER A 822 -24.77 4.65 17.29
C SER A 822 -25.70 5.50 16.43
N ASN A 823 -25.17 6.20 15.42
CA ASN A 823 -25.95 7.12 14.58
C ASN A 823 -26.31 6.55 13.21
N THR A 824 -25.86 5.35 12.82
CA THR A 824 -26.04 4.88 11.44
C THR A 824 -26.34 3.39 11.25
N ASP A 825 -26.12 2.51 12.24
CA ASP A 825 -26.40 1.06 12.11
C ASP A 825 -26.87 0.43 13.44
N GLY A 826 -27.93 -0.38 13.41
CA GLY A 826 -28.42 -1.25 14.51
C GLY A 826 -29.85 -0.98 15.02
N LEU A 827 -30.38 -1.87 15.86
CA LEU A 827 -31.68 -1.71 16.55
C LEU A 827 -31.52 -1.01 17.91
N ALA A 828 -32.27 0.06 18.13
CA ALA A 828 -32.27 0.82 19.36
C ALA A 828 -33.31 0.31 20.36
N ILE A 829 -32.95 0.30 21.64
CA ILE A 829 -33.83 -0.10 22.74
C ILE A 829 -34.56 1.14 23.26
N ILE A 830 -35.89 1.07 23.29
CA ILE A 830 -36.75 2.10 23.86
C ILE A 830 -37.55 1.55 25.05
N SER A 831 -38.00 2.44 25.93
CA SER A 831 -38.79 2.05 27.09
C SER A 831 -40.18 1.54 26.68
N GLU A 832 -40.78 0.67 27.48
CA GLU A 832 -42.16 0.22 27.27
C GLU A 832 -43.17 1.39 27.26
N SER A 833 -42.96 2.42 28.08
CA SER A 833 -43.79 3.64 28.05
C SER A 833 -43.65 4.45 26.76
N ASP A 834 -42.44 4.51 26.20
CA ASP A 834 -42.23 5.14 24.89
C ASP A 834 -42.88 4.30 23.78
N TRP A 835 -42.81 2.97 23.88
CA TRP A 835 -43.48 2.11 22.91
C TRP A 835 -45.01 2.24 22.96
N GLN A 836 -45.59 2.35 24.16
CA GLN A 836 -47.02 2.63 24.35
C GLN A 836 -47.44 3.92 23.66
N SER A 837 -46.70 4.98 23.93
CA SER A 837 -46.97 6.29 23.34
C SER A 837 -46.83 6.25 21.81
N PHE A 838 -45.79 5.59 21.29
CA PHE A 838 -45.62 5.41 19.84
C PHE A 838 -46.73 4.57 19.21
N SER A 839 -47.18 3.52 19.87
CA SER A 839 -48.24 2.63 19.37
C SER A 839 -49.57 3.38 19.25
N GLU A 840 -49.90 4.23 20.22
CA GLU A 840 -51.09 5.10 20.18
C GLU A 840 -50.95 6.22 19.14
N GLU A 841 -49.78 6.86 19.05
CA GLU A 841 -49.54 7.97 18.12
C GLU A 841 -49.52 7.54 16.65
N TRP A 842 -49.00 6.33 16.37
CA TRP A 842 -48.86 5.78 15.01
C TRP A 842 -49.89 4.69 14.68
N ASN A 843 -50.83 4.44 15.60
CA ASN A 843 -51.92 3.47 15.46
C ASN A 843 -51.42 2.04 15.11
N VAL A 844 -50.36 1.60 15.79
CA VAL A 844 -49.76 0.27 15.65
C VAL A 844 -50.28 -0.62 16.79
N ALA A 845 -50.62 -1.88 16.49
CA ALA A 845 -51.08 -2.79 17.55
C ALA A 845 -49.94 -3.11 18.52
N HIS A 846 -50.23 -3.04 19.81
CA HIS A 846 -49.24 -3.18 20.89
C HIS A 846 -48.42 -4.47 20.85
N ALA A 847 -49.00 -5.53 20.27
CA ALA A 847 -48.44 -6.87 20.15
C ALA A 847 -47.44 -7.03 18.99
N ASP A 848 -47.38 -6.09 18.04
CA ASP A 848 -46.59 -6.26 16.82
C ASP A 848 -45.11 -5.88 16.99
N GLY A 849 -44.78 -5.19 18.09
CA GLY A 849 -43.44 -4.72 18.40
C GLY A 849 -42.47 -5.84 18.76
N ALA A 850 -41.26 -5.77 18.21
CA ALA A 850 -40.16 -6.62 18.64
C ALA A 850 -39.71 -6.20 20.06
N CYS A 851 -39.84 -7.10 21.02
CA CYS A 851 -39.50 -6.82 22.41
C CYS A 851 -38.07 -7.28 22.75
N ALA A 852 -37.51 -6.66 23.79
CA ALA A 852 -36.16 -6.91 24.28
C ALA A 852 -36.17 -6.93 25.81
N GLU A 853 -35.42 -7.85 26.40
CA GLU A 853 -35.27 -7.98 27.85
C GLU A 853 -33.81 -8.18 28.20
N ILE A 854 -33.36 -7.57 29.30
CA ILE A 854 -31.98 -7.73 29.75
C ILE A 854 -31.88 -8.85 30.76
N VAL A 855 -31.10 -9.85 30.39
CA VAL A 855 -30.92 -11.09 31.16
C VAL A 855 -29.44 -11.24 31.50
N PHE A 856 -29.15 -11.73 32.71
CA PHE A 856 -27.81 -12.16 33.10
C PHE A 856 -27.67 -13.66 32.89
N SER A 857 -26.56 -14.08 32.27
CA SER A 857 -26.25 -15.50 32.13
C SER A 857 -25.98 -16.13 33.49
N LYS A 858 -26.85 -17.03 33.96
CA LYS A 858 -26.54 -17.91 35.10
C LYS A 858 -25.63 -19.05 34.64
N SER A 859 -24.62 -19.40 35.43
CA SER A 859 -23.78 -20.58 35.19
C SER A 859 -24.59 -21.87 35.39
N SER A 860 -24.30 -22.85 34.52
CA SER A 860 -24.82 -24.23 34.41
C SER A 860 -26.28 -24.40 33.94
N GLU A 861 -26.40 -25.11 32.81
CA GLU A 861 -27.60 -25.66 32.17
C GLU A 861 -28.54 -24.67 31.46
N ASP A 862 -28.14 -24.21 30.27
CA ASP A 862 -29.03 -24.07 29.11
C ASP A 862 -28.20 -23.69 27.86
N LYS A 863 -27.95 -24.68 26.99
CA LYS A 863 -27.64 -24.43 25.57
C LYS A 863 -28.98 -24.39 24.84
N PRO A 864 -29.22 -23.48 23.89
CA PRO A 864 -30.40 -23.57 23.04
C PRO A 864 -30.24 -24.80 22.14
N HIS A 865 -30.89 -25.90 22.53
CA HIS A 865 -31.34 -26.91 21.60
C HIS A 865 -32.53 -26.35 20.81
N GLU A 866 -32.62 -26.81 19.58
CA GLU A 866 -33.73 -26.67 18.64
C GLU A 866 -35.10 -26.42 19.26
N SER A 867 -35.84 -25.50 18.64
CA SER A 867 -37.27 -25.35 18.83
C SER A 867 -38.00 -26.67 18.59
N SER A 868 -38.51 -27.21 19.69
CA SER A 868 -39.82 -27.86 19.75
C SER A 868 -40.55 -27.20 20.92
N GLU A 869 -41.34 -26.16 20.65
CA GLU A 869 -42.34 -25.67 21.60
C GLU A 869 -43.64 -26.46 21.48
N ALA A 870 -44.08 -26.98 22.61
CA ALA A 870 -45.45 -26.77 23.09
C ALA A 870 -45.39 -26.41 24.59
N MET A 871 -45.75 -25.15 24.86
CA MET A 871 -46.34 -24.52 26.06
C MET A 871 -46.55 -25.31 27.37
N VAL A 872 -46.45 -24.62 28.52
CA VAL A 872 -47.56 -24.26 29.45
C VAL A 872 -47.06 -23.85 30.88
N ILE A 873 -47.22 -22.55 31.23
CA ILE A 873 -47.92 -21.93 32.40
C ILE A 873 -47.39 -22.04 33.88
N LEU A 874 -47.12 -20.83 34.44
CA LEU A 874 -47.43 -20.19 35.76
C LEU A 874 -47.31 -20.91 37.13
N ASP A 875 -46.60 -20.29 38.09
CA ASP A 875 -47.13 -19.55 39.28
C ASP A 875 -45.97 -19.04 40.20
N LYS A 876 -45.94 -17.75 40.63
CA LYS A 876 -46.26 -17.19 41.99
C LYS A 876 -45.46 -17.80 43.17
N ASP A 877 -44.90 -17.13 44.18
CA ASP A 877 -44.92 -15.76 44.75
C ASP A 877 -43.74 -15.67 45.81
N PRO A 878 -43.58 -14.68 46.72
CA PRO A 878 -42.30 -14.02 47.01
C PRO A 878 -41.71 -14.25 48.44
N ASP A 879 -40.66 -13.48 48.76
CA ASP A 879 -39.99 -13.25 50.06
C ASP A 879 -38.91 -14.24 50.55
N GLN A 880 -37.65 -13.78 50.57
CA GLN A 880 -36.90 -13.55 51.83
C GLN A 880 -35.52 -12.90 51.60
N SER A 881 -35.25 -11.89 52.43
CA SER A 881 -34.01 -11.13 52.57
C SER A 881 -32.90 -11.94 53.23
N ILE A 882 -31.68 -11.94 52.68
CA ILE A 882 -30.44 -12.25 53.43
C ILE A 882 -29.29 -11.34 52.96
N ASN A 883 -28.78 -10.55 53.91
CA ASN A 883 -27.47 -9.90 53.86
C ASN A 883 -26.35 -10.94 53.90
N GLY A 884 -25.35 -10.83 53.03
CA GLY A 884 -24.05 -11.45 53.25
C GLY A 884 -23.30 -11.83 51.96
N ALA A 885 -22.00 -11.50 51.94
CA ALA A 885 -20.97 -11.93 51.00
C ALA A 885 -20.91 -11.20 49.64
N ASN A 886 -20.21 -10.06 49.66
CA ASN A 886 -19.29 -9.69 48.60
C ASN A 886 -18.18 -10.75 48.51
N ASP A 887 -18.26 -11.65 47.54
CA ASP A 887 -17.15 -12.18 46.72
C ASP A 887 -17.72 -13.35 45.92
N ASP A 888 -18.00 -13.14 44.62
CA ASP A 888 -18.12 -14.15 43.53
C ASP A 888 -19.07 -13.73 42.38
N LEU A 889 -19.10 -12.45 41.98
CA LEU A 889 -19.99 -11.96 40.90
C LEU A 889 -19.30 -11.06 39.87
N GLU A 890 -18.03 -11.30 39.55
CA GLU A 890 -17.35 -10.56 38.46
C GLU A 890 -17.53 -11.14 37.04
N ASP A 891 -18.21 -12.28 36.83
CA ASP A 891 -18.27 -12.92 35.51
C ASP A 891 -19.67 -13.06 34.84
N CYS A 892 -20.74 -12.48 35.40
CA CYS A 892 -22.05 -12.46 34.71
C CYS A 892 -22.21 -11.22 33.83
N ARG A 893 -22.12 -11.38 32.51
CA ARG A 893 -22.39 -10.27 31.57
C ARG A 893 -23.89 -10.21 31.24
N PRO A 894 -24.52 -9.02 31.30
CA PRO A 894 -25.89 -8.87 30.83
C PRO A 894 -25.89 -8.97 29.30
N TYR A 895 -26.89 -9.65 28.74
CA TYR A 895 -27.18 -9.69 27.31
C TYR A 895 -28.64 -9.34 27.05
N VAL A 896 -28.94 -8.98 25.80
CA VAL A 896 -30.30 -8.63 25.37
C VAL A 896 -30.93 -9.86 24.75
N ARG A 897 -31.98 -10.38 25.38
CA ARG A 897 -32.88 -11.39 24.80
C ARG A 897 -33.95 -10.68 23.99
N THR A 898 -34.22 -11.13 22.77
CA THR A 898 -35.22 -10.50 21.88
C THR A 898 -36.32 -11.47 21.51
N ASP A 899 -37.53 -10.96 21.30
CA ASP A 899 -38.66 -11.69 20.73
C ASP A 899 -39.35 -10.82 19.67
N PRO A 900 -39.33 -11.19 18.38
CA PRO A 900 -38.78 -12.44 17.84
C PRO A 900 -37.26 -12.54 17.92
N GLU A 901 -36.73 -13.76 17.89
CA GLU A 901 -35.30 -14.02 17.92
C GLU A 901 -34.57 -13.42 16.71
N VAL A 902 -33.28 -13.17 16.86
CA VAL A 902 -32.40 -12.71 15.78
C VAL A 902 -32.22 -13.82 14.74
N CYS A 903 -32.39 -13.48 13.47
CA CYS A 903 -32.21 -14.37 12.33
C CYS A 903 -30.72 -14.51 11.98
N GLU A 904 -29.99 -15.32 12.76
CA GLU A 904 -28.55 -15.52 12.55
C GLU A 904 -28.22 -16.10 11.17
N GLU A 905 -29.13 -16.83 10.52
CA GLU A 905 -28.92 -17.32 9.14
C GLU A 905 -28.84 -16.19 8.10
N CYS A 906 -29.84 -15.31 8.05
CA CYS A 906 -29.87 -14.20 7.09
C CYS A 906 -28.83 -13.11 7.41
N ILE A 907 -28.55 -12.89 8.70
CA ILE A 907 -27.47 -12.00 9.12
C ILE A 907 -26.13 -12.63 8.74
N GLY A 908 -25.94 -13.92 9.01
CA GLY A 908 -24.74 -14.67 8.65
C GLY A 908 -24.49 -14.73 7.16
N GLU A 909 -25.52 -14.87 6.31
CA GLU A 909 -25.39 -14.85 4.86
C GLU A 909 -25.00 -13.45 4.34
N ARG A 910 -25.67 -12.39 4.83
CA ARG A 910 -25.34 -11.00 4.47
C ARG A 910 -23.95 -10.60 4.94
N GLU A 911 -23.62 -10.94 6.19
CA GLU A 911 -22.29 -10.74 6.76
C GLU A 911 -21.30 -11.58 5.98
N SER A 912 -21.56 -12.85 5.65
CA SER A 912 -20.67 -13.71 4.85
C SER A 912 -20.44 -13.16 3.45
N CYS A 913 -21.44 -12.58 2.77
CA CYS A 913 -21.23 -11.93 1.47
C CYS A 913 -20.37 -10.67 1.59
N ALA A 914 -20.64 -9.81 2.57
CA ALA A 914 -19.83 -8.63 2.86
C ALA A 914 -18.43 -9.01 3.41
N LEU A 915 -18.34 -10.15 4.08
CA LEU A 915 -17.13 -10.76 4.60
C LEU A 915 -16.36 -11.29 3.41
N VAL A 916 -16.94 -12.03 2.44
CA VAL A 916 -16.36 -12.48 1.15
C VAL A 916 -15.78 -11.32 0.34
N GLU A 917 -16.49 -10.18 0.27
CA GLU A 917 -15.97 -8.95 -0.35
C GLU A 917 -14.85 -8.28 0.47
N LYS A 918 -14.82 -8.49 1.80
CA LYS A 918 -13.70 -8.12 2.69
C LYS A 918 -12.61 -9.22 2.79
N LEU A 919 -12.89 -10.46 2.37
CA LEU A 919 -12.17 -11.76 2.59
C LEU A 919 -10.95 -11.94 1.71
N ASN A 920 -10.48 -10.85 1.13
CA ASN A 920 -9.10 -10.73 0.73
C ASN A 920 -8.23 -10.76 2.02
N TYR A 921 -7.95 -11.96 2.57
CA TYR A 921 -7.57 -12.13 3.99
C TYR A 921 -6.14 -12.51 4.33
N GLN A 922 -5.66 -11.88 5.41
CA GLN A 922 -4.43 -12.19 6.14
C GLN A 922 -4.77 -12.73 7.56
N ASN A 923 -4.30 -13.94 7.87
CA ASN A 923 -4.18 -14.57 9.21
C ASN A 923 -5.42 -14.65 10.12
N GLU A 924 -6.30 -15.65 9.93
CA GLU A 924 -7.40 -15.95 10.87
C GLU A 924 -7.42 -17.42 11.36
N ASP A 925 -8.06 -17.66 12.51
CA ASP A 925 -8.24 -18.97 13.15
C ASP A 925 -9.42 -19.73 12.50
N ILE A 926 -9.16 -20.90 11.89
CA ILE A 926 -10.19 -21.82 11.39
C ILE A 926 -10.51 -22.88 12.44
N HIS A 927 -11.79 -23.06 12.75
CA HIS A 927 -12.27 -24.12 13.64
C HIS A 927 -12.71 -25.36 12.86
N VAL A 928 -12.10 -26.50 13.16
CA VAL A 928 -12.38 -27.81 12.53
C VAL A 928 -13.23 -28.65 13.46
N TYR A 929 -14.41 -29.06 13.01
CA TYR A 929 -15.36 -29.87 13.78
C TYR A 929 -15.35 -31.33 13.33
N LEU A 930 -15.24 -32.26 14.27
CA LEU A 930 -15.41 -33.69 14.03
C LEU A 930 -16.89 -34.05 13.95
N VAL A 931 -17.40 -34.31 12.74
CA VAL A 931 -18.75 -34.86 12.53
C VAL A 931 -18.74 -36.34 12.91
N ARG A 932 -19.50 -36.72 13.94
CA ARG A 932 -19.50 -38.08 14.51
C ARG A 932 -19.99 -39.13 13.52
N GLY A 933 -19.16 -40.16 13.33
CA GLY A 933 -19.50 -41.44 12.74
C GLY A 933 -18.40 -42.46 12.98
N LYS A 934 -18.32 -42.99 14.23
CA LYS A 934 -17.40 -44.00 14.82
C LYS A 934 -16.37 -43.43 15.82
N GLU A 935 -16.35 -44.02 17.03
CA GLU A 935 -15.66 -43.56 18.26
C GLU A 935 -14.12 -43.71 18.24
N ALA A 936 -13.42 -42.96 19.11
CA ALA A 936 -11.96 -42.98 19.30
C ALA A 936 -11.49 -43.92 20.44
N PRO A 937 -10.23 -44.43 20.42
CA PRO A 937 -9.74 -45.48 21.32
C PRO A 937 -9.51 -45.04 22.78
N LYS A 938 -9.59 -46.00 23.71
CA LYS A 938 -9.58 -45.83 25.18
C LYS A 938 -8.32 -45.17 25.80
N SER A 939 -7.20 -45.04 25.10
CA SER A 939 -5.92 -44.56 25.66
C SER A 939 -5.90 -43.07 26.06
N ILE A 940 -6.89 -42.28 25.63
CA ILE A 940 -6.93 -40.83 25.87
C ILE A 940 -7.55 -40.46 27.23
N ARG A 941 -8.18 -41.39 27.97
CA ARG A 941 -8.99 -41.06 29.16
C ARG A 941 -8.22 -40.99 30.50
N GLU A 942 -7.00 -41.50 30.62
CA GLU A 942 -6.37 -41.76 31.93
C GLU A 942 -5.28 -40.77 32.39
N ALA A 943 -4.79 -39.87 31.55
CA ALA A 943 -3.59 -39.06 31.86
C ALA A 943 -3.80 -37.82 32.78
N SER A 944 -4.92 -37.72 33.53
CA SER A 944 -5.32 -36.47 34.21
C SER A 944 -5.14 -36.41 35.74
N ALA A 945 -4.44 -37.36 36.37
CA ALA A 945 -4.23 -37.38 37.82
C ALA A 945 -2.75 -37.25 38.25
N ALA A 946 -2.26 -36.02 38.50
CA ALA A 946 -1.09 -35.77 39.34
C ALA A 946 -1.12 -34.35 39.96
N LEU A 947 -0.87 -34.27 41.27
CA LEU A 947 -1.08 -33.13 42.18
C LEU A 947 0.06 -32.08 42.20
N PRO A 948 -0.19 -30.81 42.61
CA PRO A 948 0.80 -29.72 42.64
C PRO A 948 1.34 -29.38 44.04
N VAL A 949 2.62 -28.97 44.15
CA VAL A 949 3.21 -28.31 45.35
C VAL A 949 3.98 -27.04 44.91
N PRO A 950 3.99 -25.97 45.73
CA PRO A 950 4.11 -24.59 45.26
C PRO A 950 5.43 -23.91 45.65
N ASP A 951 5.99 -23.07 44.77
CA ASP A 951 6.61 -21.82 45.22
C ASP A 951 6.63 -20.74 44.09
N ARG A 952 6.59 -19.49 44.55
CA ARG A 952 6.41 -18.17 43.90
C ARG A 952 7.17 -17.99 42.57
N ARG A 953 6.74 -17.22 41.56
CA ARG A 953 5.91 -16.00 41.47
C ARG A 953 5.39 -15.92 40.03
N THR A 954 4.08 -15.97 39.81
CA THR A 954 3.44 -15.92 38.48
C THR A 954 2.80 -14.56 38.22
N SER A 955 3.09 -13.95 37.07
CA SER A 955 2.17 -12.98 36.45
C SER A 955 1.16 -13.77 35.61
N LYS A 956 -0.11 -13.39 35.77
CA LYS A 956 -1.29 -14.09 35.25
C LYS A 956 -1.57 -13.68 33.80
N ARG A 957 -1.45 -14.62 32.85
CA ARG A 957 -2.47 -14.81 31.78
C ARG A 957 -2.35 -16.23 31.21
N SER A 958 -2.99 -17.17 31.91
CA SER A 958 -3.40 -18.49 31.41
C SER A 958 -4.60 -18.92 32.23
N ARG A 959 -5.72 -19.33 31.59
CA ARG A 959 -6.21 -20.72 31.64
C ARG A 959 -7.59 -20.92 30.97
N ARG A 960 -7.65 -22.03 30.21
CA ARG A 960 -8.69 -23.07 30.02
C ARG A 960 -10.13 -22.71 29.63
N THR A 961 -10.64 -23.45 28.63
CA THR A 961 -11.64 -24.51 28.87
C THR A 961 -11.43 -25.73 27.96
N THR A 962 -11.90 -26.87 28.46
CA THR A 962 -11.96 -28.21 27.87
C THR A 962 -13.41 -28.47 27.45
N THR A 963 -13.61 -29.38 26.47
CA THR A 963 -14.86 -30.02 25.97
C THR A 963 -15.49 -29.48 24.67
N GLY A 964 -15.50 -30.34 23.64
CA GLY A 964 -16.55 -30.38 22.59
C GLY A 964 -16.10 -30.29 21.13
N ASN A 965 -15.66 -31.39 20.52
CA ASN A 965 -15.56 -31.67 19.06
C ASN A 965 -14.84 -30.69 18.10
N SER A 966 -14.28 -29.58 18.57
CA SER A 966 -13.66 -28.57 17.71
C SER A 966 -12.18 -28.33 18.02
N ILE A 967 -11.35 -28.21 16.99
CA ILE A 967 -9.94 -27.81 17.08
C ILE A 967 -9.78 -26.47 16.33
N SER A 968 -9.16 -25.48 16.96
CA SER A 968 -8.81 -24.20 16.32
C SER A 968 -7.43 -24.29 15.67
N LEU A 969 -7.32 -23.98 14.38
CA LEU A 969 -6.10 -24.00 13.59
C LEU A 969 -5.90 -22.63 12.93
N LYS A 970 -4.77 -21.97 13.17
CA LYS A 970 -4.43 -20.70 12.51
C LYS A 970 -4.01 -20.94 11.07
N VAL A 971 -4.71 -20.32 10.12
CA VAL A 971 -4.35 -20.45 8.71
C VAL A 971 -4.33 -19.09 8.00
N SER A 972 -3.61 -19.04 6.90
CA SER A 972 -3.53 -17.89 6.00
C SER A 972 -4.23 -18.18 4.68
N GLY A 973 -4.52 -17.14 3.89
CA GLY A 973 -5.07 -17.28 2.54
C GLY A 973 -4.18 -18.08 1.55
N SER A 974 -2.93 -18.38 1.93
CA SER A 974 -1.98 -19.22 1.19
C SER A 974 -1.90 -20.67 1.70
N THR A 975 -2.67 -21.05 2.71
CA THR A 975 -2.62 -22.40 3.29
C THR A 975 -3.25 -23.41 2.33
N THR A 976 -2.44 -24.33 1.81
CA THR A 976 -2.91 -25.38 0.89
C THR A 976 -3.76 -26.43 1.61
N VAL A 977 -4.64 -27.11 0.88
CA VAL A 977 -5.49 -28.19 1.42
C VAL A 977 -4.66 -29.31 2.07
N TYR A 978 -3.43 -29.56 1.58
CA TYR A 978 -2.52 -30.54 2.15
C TYR A 978 -1.95 -30.10 3.51
N GLN A 979 -1.53 -28.85 3.62
CA GLN A 979 -1.05 -28.28 4.89
C GLN A 979 -2.16 -28.23 5.94
N LEU A 980 -3.38 -27.89 5.53
CA LEU A 980 -4.55 -27.91 6.42
C LEU A 980 -4.82 -29.32 6.95
N LYS A 981 -4.70 -30.37 6.11
CA LYS A 981 -4.84 -31.77 6.54
C LYS A 981 -3.80 -32.18 7.57
N LEU A 982 -2.54 -31.78 7.40
CA LEU A 982 -1.47 -32.08 8.35
C LEU A 982 -1.72 -31.43 9.72
N MET A 983 -2.16 -30.17 9.72
CA MET A 983 -2.48 -29.42 10.93
C MET A 983 -3.65 -30.05 11.71
N ILE A 984 -4.63 -30.64 11.01
CA ILE A 984 -5.74 -31.38 11.63
C ILE A 984 -5.27 -32.70 12.25
N TRP A 985 -4.34 -33.42 11.61
CA TRP A 985 -3.85 -34.70 12.14
C TRP A 985 -2.96 -34.55 13.37
N GLU A 986 -2.10 -33.53 13.37
CA GLU A 986 -1.18 -33.26 14.49
C GLU A 986 -1.95 -32.82 15.75
N SER A 987 -3.01 -32.03 15.58
CA SER A 987 -3.85 -31.55 16.67
C SER A 987 -4.78 -32.62 17.27
N LEU A 988 -4.98 -33.75 16.59
CA LEU A 988 -5.64 -34.95 17.11
C LEU A 988 -4.66 -35.90 17.84
N GLY A 989 -3.40 -35.51 18.02
CA GLY A 989 -2.39 -36.31 18.71
C GLY A 989 -1.89 -37.52 17.92
N VAL A 990 -2.11 -37.55 16.60
CA VAL A 990 -1.57 -38.58 15.71
C VAL A 990 -0.13 -38.19 15.37
N CYS A 991 0.82 -38.51 16.25
CA CYS A 991 2.25 -38.38 15.93
C CYS A 991 2.65 -39.45 14.91
N HIS A 992 3.24 -39.01 13.80
CA HIS A 992 3.96 -39.89 12.88
C HIS A 992 5.26 -40.39 13.55
N ALA A 993 5.12 -41.40 14.42
CA ALA A 993 6.17 -42.39 14.60
C ALA A 993 5.88 -43.53 13.63
N TYR A 994 6.72 -43.67 12.60
CA TYR A 994 6.77 -44.78 11.65
C TYR A 994 5.46 -45.19 10.98
N GLN A 995 5.23 -44.68 9.77
CA GLN A 995 4.65 -45.49 8.70
C GLN A 995 4.96 -44.87 7.34
N ASN A 996 5.85 -45.53 6.59
CA ASN A 996 5.95 -45.37 5.15
C ASN A 996 4.58 -45.65 4.53
N PHE A 997 3.94 -44.65 3.93
CA PHE A 997 2.83 -44.90 3.01
C PHE A 997 3.24 -44.50 1.59
N THR A 998 3.49 -45.54 0.81
CA THR A 998 3.51 -45.48 -0.65
C THR A 998 2.08 -45.15 -1.12
N LEU A 999 1.91 -44.07 -1.89
CA LEU A 999 0.66 -43.82 -2.61
C LEU A 999 0.52 -44.84 -3.75
N CYS A 1000 -0.04 -46.01 -3.43
CA CYS A 1000 -0.64 -46.88 -4.44
C CYS A 1000 -2.09 -46.42 -4.66
N LYS A 1001 -2.40 -45.96 -5.88
CA LYS A 1001 -3.79 -45.93 -6.36
C LYS A 1001 -4.35 -47.35 -6.28
N LYS A 1002 -5.35 -47.59 -5.44
CA LYS A 1002 -6.21 -48.77 -5.59
C LYS A 1002 -7.44 -48.38 -6.43
N PRO A 1003 -7.84 -49.26 -7.37
CA PRO A 1003 -8.96 -49.03 -8.28
C PRO A 1003 -10.28 -49.32 -7.57
N SER A 1004 -11.32 -48.56 -7.91
CA SER A 1004 -12.71 -48.90 -7.64
C SER A 1004 -13.12 -50.09 -8.54
N THR A 1005 -13.65 -51.15 -7.93
CA THR A 1005 -14.36 -52.23 -8.63
C THR A 1005 -15.84 -51.89 -8.81
N ASP A 1006 -16.38 -52.46 -9.88
CA ASP A 1006 -17.76 -52.52 -10.39
C ASP A 1006 -18.18 -51.35 -11.31
N THR A 1007 -18.41 -51.51 -12.62
CA THR A 1007 -18.47 -52.70 -13.50
C THR A 1007 -18.35 -52.29 -14.99
N VAL A 1008 -17.93 -53.27 -15.81
CA VAL A 1008 -18.01 -53.43 -17.29
C VAL A 1008 -16.75 -53.17 -18.14
N SER A 1009 -16.07 -54.29 -18.45
CA SER A 1009 -15.22 -54.69 -19.61
C SER A 1009 -14.15 -53.72 -20.13
N SER A 1010 -12.86 -54.08 -20.28
CA SER A 1010 -12.33 -55.27 -20.95
C SER A 1010 -10.89 -55.60 -20.51
N CYS A 1011 -10.61 -56.89 -20.34
CA CYS A 1011 -9.31 -57.47 -19.98
C CYS A 1011 -8.23 -57.33 -21.05
N ILE A 1012 -6.97 -57.07 -20.66
CA ILE A 1012 -5.80 -57.88 -21.06
C ILE A 1012 -4.81 -57.95 -19.87
N SER A 1013 -4.57 -59.17 -19.40
CA SER A 1013 -3.64 -59.57 -18.34
C SER A 1013 -2.22 -59.82 -18.88
N TYR A 1014 -1.16 -59.52 -18.12
CA TYR A 1014 0.07 -60.34 -18.14
C TYR A 1014 0.80 -60.37 -16.79
N THR A 1015 1.07 -61.61 -16.35
CA THR A 1015 1.68 -62.06 -15.09
C THR A 1015 3.19 -61.86 -15.02
N LYS A 1016 3.69 -61.41 -13.86
CA LYS A 1016 5.11 -61.47 -13.47
C LYS A 1016 5.51 -62.92 -13.15
N ARG A 1017 6.40 -63.52 -13.95
CA ARG A 1017 7.16 -64.73 -13.57
C ARG A 1017 8.55 -64.30 -13.08
N LYS A 1018 8.85 -64.58 -11.81
CA LYS A 1018 10.22 -64.77 -11.32
C LYS A 1018 10.84 -65.97 -12.06
N LYS A 1019 12.04 -65.82 -12.60
CA LYS A 1019 12.98 -66.94 -12.73
C LYS A 1019 14.42 -66.46 -12.54
N HIS A 1020 15.11 -67.21 -11.69
CA HIS A 1020 16.53 -67.20 -11.40
C HIS A 1020 17.41 -67.51 -12.63
N LYS A 1021 18.68 -67.11 -12.46
CA LYS A 1021 19.95 -67.76 -12.87
C LYS A 1021 20.53 -67.49 -14.26
N LYS A 1022 21.81 -67.07 -14.20
CA LYS A 1022 22.96 -67.31 -15.11
C LYS A 1022 22.80 -66.67 -16.51
N ASN A 1023 23.77 -65.93 -17.06
CA ASN A 1023 25.20 -65.72 -16.79
C ASN A 1023 25.51 -64.23 -16.77
#